data_AF-A0A919IMU1-F1
#
_entry.id   AF-A0A919IMU1-F1
#
_cell.length_a   1.000
_cell.length_b   1.000
_cell.length_c   1.000
_cell.angle_alpha   90.00
_cell.angle_beta   90.00
_cell.angle_gamma   90.00
#
_symmetry.space_group_name_H-M   'P 1'
#
loop_
_entity.id
_entity.type
_entity.pdbx_description
1 polymer ?
#
loop_
_entity_poly.entity_id
_entity_poly.type
_entity_poly.pdbx_seq_one_letter_code
_entity_poly.pdbx_strand_id
1 'polypeptide(L)'
;MTESLPALESPTPGTPGSLTLGAEEELHVVDLATRELVPRAPEVLARLDPEHFSAELHRSVVETNTPVSTTLDGLRAGITARRRAAIEVAESLGLGLVAAGTVPLVDLDALEVTPTTRYRRMLSEYQMLVREQLICGAQVHVGVPDRDEAVSVAQRVSPSLPVLLALSTSSPFWMGEDSGYASSRSLVWTRWPTAGDSGALHSAEEFDVLVNDLIASGTISDPKMVYFDVRPSAHVPTVELRVTDACPDVDTVVLLAGLFRALVRRAQEDHRAGRPLPPARPPLHRAAMWRAARSGLEGDLLDLPRSPVPVPAAVAVEHLVGELRPHLEALGDWEQVFDLSARALSAGSSASRQRRTLARRGRIADVVDLLVAETRGGAATSSPVALGGVSPYAAEGDEAFPGPVAAEYTGIVGVLTALGATGLRHREDARDEEQRANGVTFSVAGEAATRLFPFDLVPRVVPAGDWAGLQAGLTQRVRALNAFLADVYDQRQIVADGVVPEWVIDGSPELRASGALVSGTAVRAQVAGVDLVRDADGKWCVLEDNLRVPSGIAYAMQNRRLTESILPELPSPDGLIPVEDTPRLLREALLAAAAVDDPALVVLSQGPDDSAWFEHRMLAEAMGVPVVRSTELFVEDGRVHRLRDGKRYPVDVIYLRLGEDSLVHSPGADGMPLGPSLVAALHAGTVTLANALGNGIGDDKAVYAYVPKMIEFYLGEKPLLADVPTYLCGLPDQLGEVLSRLDELVCKPVDGYGGDRIVIGPHASADELDALRRQIRAAPHRWVAQELVRLSTHPVFDGHQLAPRHVDLRAFVFTGRGEAGAAESVVAPAALTRVAPAGSMIVNSSRGGGSKDTWLLGGE
;
A
#
# COMPACT_ATOMS: atom_id res chain seq x y z
N MET A 1 -26.87 -22.37 -10.38
CA MET A 1 -28.03 -22.40 -11.30
C MET A 1 -27.94 -23.67 -12.14
N THR A 2 -27.99 -24.79 -11.44
CA THR A 2 -27.36 -26.05 -11.84
C THR A 2 -28.26 -26.92 -12.71
N GLU A 3 -27.73 -27.46 -13.79
CA GLU A 3 -28.24 -28.71 -14.38
C GLU A 3 -27.57 -29.87 -13.62
N SER A 4 -28.20 -30.29 -12.51
CA SER A 4 -27.77 -31.46 -11.74
C SER A 4 -27.63 -32.70 -12.65
N LEU A 5 -26.41 -33.24 -12.73
CA LEU A 5 -26.02 -34.51 -13.33
C LEU A 5 -26.36 -35.71 -12.39
N PRO A 6 -26.27 -36.98 -12.83
CA PRO A 6 -27.11 -38.06 -12.33
C PRO A 6 -26.83 -38.45 -10.87
N ALA A 7 -27.85 -39.06 -10.25
CA ALA A 7 -27.91 -39.39 -8.83
C ALA A 7 -26.63 -40.03 -8.28
N LEU A 8 -26.07 -39.42 -7.24
CA LEU A 8 -25.12 -40.06 -6.34
C LEU A 8 -25.74 -41.38 -5.84
N GLU A 9 -25.03 -42.50 -5.99
CA GLU A 9 -25.47 -43.79 -5.44
C GLU A 9 -25.81 -43.62 -3.96
N SER A 10 -26.98 -44.13 -3.58
CA SER A 10 -27.47 -44.05 -2.20
C SER A 10 -26.45 -44.71 -1.27
N PRO A 11 -25.95 -44.02 -0.23
CA PRO A 11 -25.00 -44.61 0.67
C PRO A 11 -25.64 -45.82 1.36
N THR A 12 -24.93 -46.95 1.38
CA THR A 12 -25.21 -48.06 2.29
C THR A 12 -25.43 -47.51 3.71
N PRO A 13 -26.41 -48.00 4.49
CA PRO A 13 -26.71 -47.46 5.81
C PRO A 13 -25.46 -47.53 6.69
N GLY A 14 -24.81 -46.38 6.86
CA GLY A 14 -23.64 -46.24 7.70
C GLY A 14 -24.02 -46.46 9.17
N THR A 15 -23.08 -47.01 9.91
CA THR A 15 -23.11 -47.25 11.35
C THR A 15 -23.79 -46.08 12.11
N PRO A 16 -24.67 -46.33 13.10
CA PRO A 16 -25.35 -45.26 13.83
C PRO A 16 -24.33 -44.31 14.49
N GLY A 17 -24.14 -43.11 13.93
CA GLY A 17 -23.24 -42.10 14.50
C GLY A 17 -22.47 -41.21 13.53
N SER A 18 -22.17 -41.63 12.29
CA SER A 18 -21.35 -40.83 11.35
C SER A 18 -22.18 -40.03 10.35
N LEU A 19 -22.02 -38.70 10.33
CA LEU A 19 -22.63 -37.82 9.31
C LEU A 19 -21.76 -37.75 8.05
N THR A 20 -22.38 -37.94 6.89
CA THR A 20 -21.75 -37.81 5.58
C THR A 20 -21.62 -36.35 5.15
N LEU A 21 -20.61 -36.07 4.33
CA LEU A 21 -20.28 -34.76 3.77
C LEU A 21 -20.05 -34.87 2.26
N GLY A 22 -20.39 -33.81 1.55
CA GLY A 22 -19.95 -33.55 0.18
C GLY A 22 -19.81 -32.04 -0.05
N ALA A 23 -19.00 -31.65 -1.03
CA ALA A 23 -18.88 -30.26 -1.46
C ALA A 23 -19.01 -30.16 -2.98
N GLU A 24 -19.62 -29.05 -3.42
CA GLU A 24 -19.67 -28.62 -4.81
C GLU A 24 -18.94 -27.28 -4.90
N GLU A 25 -18.04 -27.12 -5.88
CA GLU A 25 -17.29 -25.88 -6.10
C GLU A 25 -17.50 -25.37 -7.52
N GLU A 26 -17.86 -24.10 -7.64
CA GLU A 26 -17.87 -23.37 -8.90
C GLU A 26 -16.53 -22.65 -9.07
N LEU A 27 -15.88 -22.84 -10.22
CA LEU A 27 -14.55 -22.30 -10.55
C LEU A 27 -14.62 -21.42 -11.79
N HIS A 28 -14.20 -20.17 -11.67
CA HIS A 28 -14.06 -19.27 -12.81
C HIS A 28 -12.90 -19.69 -13.72
N VAL A 29 -13.08 -19.56 -15.03
CA VAL A 29 -12.06 -19.79 -16.06
C VAL A 29 -11.49 -18.46 -16.51
N VAL A 30 -10.18 -18.26 -16.34
CA VAL A 30 -9.47 -17.05 -16.74
C VAL A 30 -8.40 -17.36 -17.80
N ASP A 31 -8.07 -16.39 -18.64
CA ASP A 31 -6.92 -16.48 -19.53
C ASP A 31 -5.63 -16.16 -18.77
N LEU A 32 -4.60 -17.03 -18.83
CA LEU A 32 -3.36 -16.80 -18.07
C LEU A 32 -2.49 -15.68 -18.65
N ALA A 33 -2.71 -15.25 -19.89
CA ALA A 33 -2.00 -14.11 -20.46
C ALA A 33 -2.69 -12.80 -20.07
N THR A 34 -4.01 -12.68 -20.24
CA THR A 34 -4.73 -11.42 -20.00
C THR A 34 -5.25 -11.26 -18.57
N ARG A 35 -5.39 -12.35 -17.82
CA ARG A 35 -6.03 -12.44 -16.48
C ARG A 35 -7.53 -12.17 -16.50
N GLU A 36 -8.14 -12.07 -17.67
CA GLU A 36 -9.56 -11.81 -17.81
C GLU A 36 -10.37 -13.10 -17.72
N LEU A 37 -11.60 -12.99 -17.20
CA LEU A 37 -12.60 -14.04 -17.25
C LEU A 37 -12.97 -14.36 -18.72
N VAL A 38 -12.95 -15.64 -19.10
CA VAL A 38 -13.20 -16.06 -20.49
C VAL A 38 -14.25 -17.17 -20.60
N PRO A 39 -15.08 -17.19 -21.66
CA PRO A 39 -16.15 -18.18 -21.85
C PRO A 39 -15.64 -19.52 -22.42
N ARG A 40 -14.51 -20.03 -21.90
CA ARG A 40 -13.80 -21.21 -22.40
C ARG A 40 -13.93 -22.47 -21.52
N ALA A 41 -14.84 -22.48 -20.56
CA ALA A 41 -15.13 -23.67 -19.73
C ALA A 41 -15.49 -24.93 -20.54
N PRO A 42 -16.22 -24.87 -21.68
CA PRO A 42 -16.49 -26.07 -22.49
C PRO A 42 -15.24 -26.78 -23.01
N GLU A 43 -14.13 -26.06 -23.24
CA GLU A 43 -12.87 -26.66 -23.68
C GLU A 43 -12.19 -27.46 -22.56
N VAL A 44 -12.32 -26.97 -21.33
CA VAL A 44 -11.81 -27.64 -20.11
C VAL A 44 -12.67 -28.89 -19.84
N LEU A 45 -14.00 -28.72 -19.81
CA LEU A 45 -14.95 -29.80 -19.53
C LEU A 45 -14.88 -30.96 -20.53
N ALA A 46 -14.60 -30.68 -21.81
CA ALA A 46 -14.45 -31.72 -22.83
C ALA A 46 -13.31 -32.73 -22.57
N ARG A 47 -12.41 -32.41 -21.64
CA ARG A 47 -11.25 -33.24 -21.25
C ARG A 47 -11.34 -33.76 -19.81
N LEU A 48 -12.43 -33.47 -19.12
CA LEU A 48 -12.69 -33.87 -17.74
C LEU A 48 -13.77 -34.94 -17.68
N ASP A 49 -13.79 -35.67 -16.56
CA ASP A 49 -14.79 -36.72 -16.33
C ASP A 49 -16.18 -36.09 -16.08
N PRO A 50 -17.18 -36.34 -16.94
CA PRO A 50 -18.52 -35.78 -16.76
C PRO A 50 -19.24 -36.30 -15.50
N GLU A 51 -18.73 -37.33 -14.83
CA GLU A 51 -19.27 -37.78 -13.54
C GLU A 51 -18.96 -36.77 -12.40
N HIS A 52 -17.88 -36.01 -12.51
CA HIS A 52 -17.40 -35.12 -11.46
C HIS A 52 -17.36 -33.65 -11.84
N PHE A 53 -17.53 -33.34 -13.13
CA PHE A 53 -17.43 -31.99 -13.66
C PHE A 53 -18.62 -31.65 -14.57
N SER A 54 -19.25 -30.50 -14.32
CA SER A 54 -20.43 -30.02 -15.04
C SER A 54 -20.25 -28.60 -15.59
N ALA A 55 -21.06 -28.27 -16.61
CA ALA A 55 -21.21 -26.91 -17.10
C ALA A 55 -22.22 -26.13 -16.27
N GLU A 56 -22.02 -24.82 -16.15
CA GLU A 56 -22.94 -23.87 -15.50
C GLU A 56 -23.63 -22.95 -16.54
N LEU A 57 -24.49 -22.03 -16.07
CA LEU A 57 -25.20 -20.99 -16.83
C LEU A 57 -24.25 -20.20 -17.74
N HIS A 58 -23.10 -19.78 -17.20
CA HIS A 58 -22.09 -19.07 -17.97
C HIS A 58 -21.00 -20.02 -18.45
N ARG A 59 -20.56 -19.82 -19.70
CA ARG A 59 -19.48 -20.61 -20.31
C ARG A 59 -18.10 -20.33 -19.71
N SER A 60 -18.03 -19.53 -18.65
CA SER A 60 -16.81 -19.16 -17.92
C SER A 60 -16.67 -19.87 -16.58
N VAL A 61 -17.54 -20.85 -16.27
CA VAL A 61 -17.54 -21.57 -14.99
C VAL A 61 -17.43 -23.07 -15.20
N VAL A 62 -16.57 -23.72 -14.43
CA VAL A 62 -16.47 -25.17 -14.27
C VAL A 62 -16.98 -25.52 -12.88
N GLU A 63 -17.98 -26.39 -12.80
CA GLU A 63 -18.46 -26.92 -11.52
C GLU A 63 -17.81 -28.27 -11.22
N THR A 64 -17.47 -28.51 -9.95
CA THR A 64 -16.83 -29.75 -9.50
C THR A 64 -17.57 -30.33 -8.29
N ASN A 65 -17.69 -31.65 -8.23
CA ASN A 65 -18.36 -32.35 -7.13
C ASN A 65 -17.42 -33.37 -6.46
N THR A 66 -17.38 -33.35 -5.13
CA THR A 66 -16.60 -34.35 -4.38
C THR A 66 -17.39 -35.65 -4.20
N PRO A 67 -16.71 -36.81 -4.10
CA PRO A 67 -17.31 -38.01 -3.55
C PRO A 67 -17.81 -37.81 -2.12
N VAL A 68 -18.78 -38.63 -1.70
CA VAL A 68 -19.28 -38.62 -0.32
C VAL A 68 -18.16 -39.05 0.64
N SER A 69 -17.91 -38.22 1.66
CA SER A 69 -16.93 -38.47 2.72
C SER A 69 -17.61 -38.59 4.10
N THR A 70 -16.94 -39.22 5.05
CA THR A 70 -17.32 -39.24 6.47
C THR A 70 -16.33 -38.47 7.35
N THR A 71 -15.23 -37.99 6.79
CA THR A 71 -14.17 -37.23 7.47
C THR A 71 -13.85 -35.94 6.71
N LEU A 72 -13.41 -34.92 7.45
CA LEU A 72 -12.95 -33.68 6.82
C LEU A 72 -11.67 -33.87 5.99
N ASP A 73 -10.77 -34.78 6.39
CA ASP A 73 -9.61 -35.16 5.59
C ASP A 73 -9.99 -35.80 4.25
N GLY A 74 -11.00 -36.68 4.25
CA GLY A 74 -11.53 -37.27 3.03
C GLY A 74 -12.16 -36.23 2.11
N LEU A 75 -12.87 -35.25 2.68
CA LEU A 75 -13.43 -34.12 1.92
C LEU A 75 -12.32 -33.26 1.32
N ARG A 76 -11.32 -32.88 2.12
CA ARG A 76 -10.13 -32.11 1.69
C ARG A 76 -9.40 -32.79 0.55
N ALA A 77 -9.18 -34.09 0.65
CA ALA A 77 -8.54 -34.89 -0.40
C ALA A 77 -9.40 -34.92 -1.67
N GLY A 78 -10.72 -35.06 -1.52
CA GLY A 78 -11.69 -34.97 -2.61
C GLY A 78 -11.58 -33.65 -3.38
N ILE A 79 -11.69 -32.53 -2.68
CA ILE A 79 -11.58 -31.17 -3.23
C ILE A 79 -10.23 -30.99 -3.94
N THR A 80 -9.13 -31.29 -3.24
CA THR A 80 -7.77 -31.11 -3.76
C THR A 80 -7.54 -31.91 -5.05
N ALA A 81 -8.04 -33.15 -5.11
CA ALA A 81 -7.91 -33.99 -6.30
C ALA A 81 -8.68 -33.43 -7.49
N ARG A 82 -9.90 -32.89 -7.27
CA ARG A 82 -10.73 -32.33 -8.36
C ARG A 82 -10.16 -31.02 -8.87
N ARG A 83 -9.73 -30.13 -7.98
CA ARG A 83 -9.02 -28.90 -8.36
C ARG A 83 -7.76 -29.21 -9.16
N ARG A 84 -6.93 -30.17 -8.71
CA ARG A 84 -5.72 -30.57 -9.43
C ARG A 84 -6.04 -31.05 -10.86
N ALA A 85 -7.00 -31.97 -11.00
CA ALA A 85 -7.38 -32.49 -12.31
C ALA A 85 -7.88 -31.37 -13.26
N ALA A 86 -8.74 -30.47 -12.76
CA ALA A 86 -9.26 -29.38 -13.56
C ALA A 86 -8.18 -28.35 -13.93
N ILE A 87 -7.29 -28.01 -12.99
CA ILE A 87 -6.19 -27.08 -13.21
C ILE A 87 -5.19 -27.62 -14.24
N GLU A 88 -4.78 -28.88 -14.14
CA GLU A 88 -3.86 -29.51 -15.11
C GLU A 88 -4.42 -29.44 -16.54
N VAL A 89 -5.73 -29.67 -16.69
CA VAL A 89 -6.41 -29.54 -17.99
C VAL A 89 -6.45 -28.09 -18.46
N ALA A 90 -6.86 -27.14 -17.60
CA ALA A 90 -6.96 -25.73 -17.95
C ALA A 90 -5.60 -25.14 -18.35
N GLU A 91 -4.54 -25.43 -17.59
CA GLU A 91 -3.19 -24.94 -17.88
C GLU A 91 -2.66 -25.44 -19.22
N SER A 92 -2.99 -26.68 -19.61
CA SER A 92 -2.65 -27.23 -20.93
C SER A 92 -3.29 -26.46 -22.10
N LEU A 93 -4.30 -25.62 -21.82
CA LEU A 93 -5.02 -24.77 -22.77
C LEU A 93 -4.62 -23.28 -22.67
N GLY A 94 -3.65 -22.94 -21.82
CA GLY A 94 -3.29 -21.56 -21.51
C GLY A 94 -4.28 -20.85 -20.58
N LEU A 95 -5.13 -21.61 -19.87
CA LEU A 95 -6.18 -21.10 -19.00
C LEU A 95 -5.84 -21.35 -17.52
N GLY A 96 -6.37 -20.50 -16.64
CA GLY A 96 -6.32 -20.64 -15.20
C GLY A 96 -7.72 -20.89 -14.62
N LEU A 97 -7.76 -21.51 -13.43
CA LEU A 97 -8.99 -21.66 -12.65
C LEU A 97 -8.91 -20.85 -11.36
N VAL A 98 -10.02 -20.20 -11.00
CA VAL A 98 -10.14 -19.34 -9.82
C VAL A 98 -11.37 -19.74 -9.00
N ALA A 99 -11.15 -20.16 -7.75
CA ALA A 99 -12.19 -20.45 -6.77
C ALA A 99 -12.51 -19.20 -5.93
N ALA A 100 -13.12 -18.18 -6.51
CA ALA A 100 -13.46 -16.94 -5.79
C ALA A 100 -14.90 -16.51 -6.12
N GLY A 101 -15.53 -15.75 -5.22
CA GLY A 101 -16.91 -15.30 -5.42
C GLY A 101 -17.11 -14.49 -6.70
N THR A 102 -16.09 -13.74 -7.12
CA THR A 102 -15.98 -13.00 -8.38
C THR A 102 -14.52 -12.97 -8.84
N VAL A 103 -14.29 -12.73 -10.13
CA VAL A 103 -12.96 -12.38 -10.67
C VAL A 103 -12.94 -10.87 -10.97
N PRO A 104 -11.85 -10.15 -10.62
CA PRO A 104 -11.77 -8.71 -10.84
C PRO A 104 -11.86 -8.26 -12.30
N LEU A 105 -11.18 -8.94 -13.22
CA LEU A 105 -11.08 -8.55 -14.63
C LEU A 105 -12.10 -9.29 -15.48
N VAL A 106 -13.04 -8.53 -16.06
CA VAL A 106 -14.18 -9.05 -16.82
C VAL A 106 -14.41 -8.17 -18.05
N ASP A 107 -14.40 -8.78 -19.22
CA ASP A 107 -14.93 -8.17 -20.44
C ASP A 107 -16.38 -8.64 -20.65
N LEU A 108 -17.34 -7.74 -20.42
CA LEU A 108 -18.77 -8.04 -20.53
C LEU A 108 -19.22 -8.31 -21.97
N ASP A 109 -18.55 -7.74 -22.97
CA ASP A 109 -18.93 -7.91 -24.38
C ASP A 109 -18.50 -9.28 -24.92
N ALA A 110 -17.54 -9.93 -24.25
CA ALA A 110 -17.02 -11.25 -24.62
C ALA A 110 -17.78 -12.43 -23.99
N LEU A 111 -18.71 -12.20 -23.04
CA LEU A 111 -19.32 -13.27 -22.24
C LEU A 111 -20.64 -13.80 -22.84
N GLU A 112 -20.62 -15.03 -23.34
CA GLU A 112 -21.80 -15.74 -23.85
C GLU A 112 -22.41 -16.72 -22.82
N VAL A 113 -23.74 -16.74 -22.72
CA VAL A 113 -24.51 -17.73 -21.92
C VAL A 113 -24.49 -19.10 -22.61
N THR A 114 -24.43 -20.18 -21.82
CA THR A 114 -24.45 -21.57 -22.32
C THR A 114 -25.73 -21.82 -23.14
N PRO A 115 -25.64 -22.36 -24.37
CA PRO A 115 -26.76 -22.39 -25.32
C PRO A 115 -27.76 -23.54 -25.09
N THR A 116 -28.25 -23.73 -23.86
CA THR A 116 -29.35 -24.67 -23.58
C THR A 116 -30.71 -23.97 -23.70
N THR A 117 -31.77 -24.73 -24.01
CA THR A 117 -33.15 -24.21 -24.08
C THR A 117 -33.58 -23.56 -22.78
N ARG A 118 -33.11 -24.10 -21.64
CA ARG A 118 -33.35 -23.59 -20.29
C ARG A 118 -32.73 -22.21 -20.08
N TYR A 119 -31.45 -22.05 -20.39
CA TYR A 119 -30.73 -20.79 -20.11
C TYR A 119 -31.14 -19.64 -21.03
N ARG A 120 -31.49 -19.92 -22.30
CA ARG A 120 -32.09 -18.91 -23.19
C ARG A 120 -33.41 -18.36 -22.65
N ARG A 121 -34.23 -19.23 -22.06
CA ARG A 121 -35.48 -18.83 -21.41
C ARG A 121 -35.21 -17.96 -20.18
N MET A 122 -34.26 -18.36 -19.34
CA MET A 122 -33.86 -17.55 -18.18
C MET A 122 -33.35 -16.16 -18.58
N LEU A 123 -32.53 -16.05 -19.64
CA LEU A 123 -32.08 -14.76 -20.16
C LEU A 123 -33.25 -13.87 -20.60
N SER A 124 -34.28 -14.46 -21.24
CA SER A 124 -35.47 -13.72 -21.65
C SER A 124 -36.35 -13.26 -20.48
N GLU A 125 -36.43 -14.05 -19.40
CA GLU A 125 -37.31 -13.80 -18.26
C GLU A 125 -36.66 -12.90 -17.19
N TYR A 126 -35.36 -13.07 -16.90
CA TYR A 126 -34.68 -12.40 -15.78
C TYR A 126 -33.63 -11.35 -16.20
N GLN A 127 -33.33 -11.24 -17.51
CA GLN A 127 -32.58 -10.15 -18.13
C GLN A 127 -31.25 -9.81 -17.43
N MET A 128 -31.18 -8.66 -16.76
CA MET A 128 -29.98 -8.12 -16.09
C MET A 128 -29.38 -9.14 -15.11
N LEU A 129 -30.21 -9.86 -14.35
CA LEU A 129 -29.73 -10.81 -13.35
C LEU A 129 -28.94 -11.96 -13.96
N VAL A 130 -29.30 -12.40 -15.17
CA VAL A 130 -28.56 -13.46 -15.88
C VAL A 130 -27.22 -12.93 -16.42
N ARG A 131 -27.19 -11.68 -16.93
CA ARG A 131 -25.95 -11.07 -17.45
C ARG A 131 -24.93 -10.81 -16.34
N GLU A 132 -25.41 -10.43 -15.15
CA GLU A 132 -24.59 -10.14 -13.99
C GLU A 132 -24.33 -11.39 -13.12
N GLN A 133 -24.78 -12.58 -13.52
CA GLN A 133 -24.54 -13.85 -12.79
C GLN A 133 -23.11 -14.37 -12.99
N LEU A 134 -22.10 -13.51 -12.82
CA LEU A 134 -20.68 -13.84 -12.93
C LEU A 134 -20.08 -14.13 -11.56
N ILE A 135 -20.74 -15.01 -10.82
CA ILE A 135 -20.43 -15.32 -9.42
C ILE A 135 -20.26 -16.82 -9.22
N CYS A 136 -19.32 -17.21 -8.36
CA CYS A 136 -19.09 -18.62 -7.99
C CYS A 136 -19.29 -18.84 -6.48
N GLY A 137 -19.99 -19.91 -6.11
CA GLY A 137 -20.16 -20.37 -4.74
C GLY A 137 -19.40 -21.66 -4.43
N ALA A 138 -19.13 -21.89 -3.15
CA ALA A 138 -18.87 -23.23 -2.63
C ALA A 138 -20.13 -23.70 -1.89
N GLN A 139 -20.52 -24.96 -2.08
CA GLN A 139 -21.73 -25.54 -1.51
C GLN A 139 -21.33 -26.76 -0.68
N VAL A 140 -21.96 -26.95 0.48
CA VAL A 140 -21.67 -28.09 1.36
C VAL A 140 -22.94 -28.86 1.65
N HIS A 141 -22.89 -30.18 1.46
CA HIS A 141 -23.96 -31.11 1.75
C HIS A 141 -23.66 -31.92 3.00
N VAL A 142 -24.65 -32.05 3.89
CA VAL A 142 -24.59 -32.95 5.06
C VAL A 142 -25.77 -33.91 5.03
N GLY A 143 -25.51 -35.21 5.15
CA GLY A 143 -26.54 -36.24 5.14
C GLY A 143 -27.54 -36.12 6.29
N VAL A 144 -28.83 -36.28 5.97
CA VAL A 144 -29.94 -36.30 6.94
C VAL A 144 -30.89 -37.46 6.62
N PRO A 145 -31.56 -38.05 7.63
CA PRO A 145 -32.33 -39.28 7.45
C PRO A 145 -33.61 -39.08 6.64
N ASP A 146 -34.28 -37.94 6.78
CA ASP A 146 -35.54 -37.64 6.12
C ASP A 146 -35.72 -36.12 5.89
N ARG A 147 -36.77 -35.76 5.14
CA ARG A 147 -37.02 -34.39 4.70
C ARG A 147 -37.58 -33.49 5.80
N ASP A 148 -38.30 -34.02 6.79
CA ASP A 148 -38.82 -33.23 7.91
C ASP A 148 -37.66 -32.79 8.82
N GLU A 149 -36.74 -33.72 9.10
CA GLU A 149 -35.50 -33.40 9.80
C GLU A 149 -34.66 -32.40 8.99
N ALA A 150 -34.60 -32.53 7.66
CA ALA A 150 -33.89 -31.58 6.78
C ALA A 150 -34.44 -30.14 6.90
N VAL A 151 -35.77 -29.97 6.88
CA VAL A 151 -36.42 -28.66 7.05
C VAL A 151 -36.13 -28.11 8.44
N SER A 152 -36.28 -28.92 9.48
CA SER A 152 -36.00 -28.50 10.85
C SER A 152 -34.54 -28.07 11.04
N VAL A 153 -33.60 -28.81 10.45
CA VAL A 153 -32.16 -28.48 10.48
C VAL A 153 -31.90 -27.15 9.77
N ALA A 154 -32.43 -26.93 8.56
CA ALA A 154 -32.25 -25.68 7.83
C ALA A 154 -32.69 -24.46 8.67
N GLN A 155 -33.84 -24.55 9.36
CA GLN A 155 -34.36 -23.51 10.24
C GLN A 155 -33.45 -23.24 11.45
N ARG A 156 -32.84 -24.28 12.03
CA ARG A 156 -31.94 -24.16 13.20
C ARG A 156 -30.55 -23.64 12.86
N VAL A 157 -30.08 -23.88 11.65
CA VAL A 157 -28.76 -23.42 11.19
C VAL A 157 -28.81 -21.98 10.67
N SER A 158 -29.94 -21.53 10.14
CA SER A 158 -30.11 -20.18 9.55
C SER A 158 -29.50 -19.03 10.39
N PRO A 159 -29.71 -18.95 11.72
CA PRO A 159 -29.12 -17.87 12.53
C PRO A 159 -27.58 -17.79 12.53
N SER A 160 -26.88 -18.90 12.21
CA SER A 160 -25.42 -18.97 12.17
C SER A 160 -24.82 -18.71 10.78
N LEU A 161 -25.64 -18.58 9.73
CA LEU A 161 -25.17 -18.34 8.36
C LEU A 161 -24.33 -17.06 8.17
N PRO A 162 -24.60 -15.93 8.87
CA PRO A 162 -23.76 -14.73 8.73
C PRO A 162 -22.28 -14.98 9.07
N VAL A 163 -21.99 -15.85 10.05
CA VAL A 163 -20.62 -16.19 10.44
C VAL A 163 -19.95 -17.06 9.37
N LEU A 164 -20.69 -18.02 8.80
CA LEU A 164 -20.19 -18.85 7.70
C LEU A 164 -19.92 -18.03 6.43
N LEU A 165 -20.81 -17.09 6.09
CA LEU A 165 -20.60 -16.17 4.98
C LEU A 165 -19.32 -15.35 5.21
N ALA A 166 -19.15 -14.75 6.39
CA ALA A 166 -17.99 -13.92 6.72
C ALA A 166 -16.66 -14.66 6.50
N LEU A 167 -16.57 -15.93 6.93
CA LEU A 167 -15.42 -16.80 6.74
C LEU A 167 -15.10 -17.08 5.25
N SER A 168 -16.13 -17.14 4.41
CA SER A 168 -15.98 -17.47 2.97
C SER A 168 -15.64 -16.27 2.08
N THR A 169 -15.76 -15.03 2.58
CA THR A 169 -15.72 -13.82 1.73
C THR A 169 -14.46 -13.72 0.86
N SER A 170 -14.67 -13.68 -0.46
CA SER A 170 -13.60 -13.74 -1.47
C SER A 170 -13.90 -12.91 -2.72
N SER A 171 -14.86 -11.99 -2.67
CA SER A 171 -15.30 -11.21 -3.84
C SER A 171 -15.34 -9.70 -3.59
N PRO A 172 -14.23 -9.04 -3.22
CA PRO A 172 -14.22 -7.61 -2.96
C PRO A 172 -14.28 -6.74 -4.23
N PHE A 173 -13.89 -7.28 -5.38
CA PHE A 173 -13.87 -6.55 -6.64
C PHE A 173 -15.08 -6.90 -7.51
N TRP A 174 -15.65 -5.89 -8.15
CA TRP A 174 -16.72 -6.00 -9.11
C TRP A 174 -16.41 -5.14 -10.33
N MET A 175 -16.24 -5.77 -11.50
CA MET A 175 -15.93 -5.09 -12.76
C MET A 175 -14.70 -4.17 -12.70
N GLY A 176 -13.60 -4.69 -12.16
CA GLY A 176 -12.32 -3.98 -12.04
C GLY A 176 -12.20 -3.04 -10.84
N GLU A 177 -13.30 -2.74 -10.15
CA GLU A 177 -13.35 -1.77 -9.05
C GLU A 177 -13.56 -2.45 -7.69
N ASP A 178 -13.00 -1.88 -6.61
CA ASP A 178 -13.31 -2.33 -5.26
C ASP A 178 -14.76 -1.93 -4.92
N SER A 179 -15.63 -2.90 -4.70
CA SER A 179 -17.05 -2.65 -4.41
C SER A 179 -17.27 -2.08 -3.00
N GLY A 180 -16.24 -2.14 -2.16
CA GLY A 180 -16.29 -1.88 -0.73
C GLY A 180 -16.93 -3.02 0.09
N TYR A 181 -17.44 -4.08 -0.53
CA TYR A 181 -17.96 -5.27 0.17
C TYR A 181 -16.90 -6.36 0.24
N ALA A 182 -16.97 -7.26 1.22
CA ALA A 182 -16.12 -8.45 1.26
C ALA A 182 -16.67 -9.58 0.37
N SER A 183 -18.00 -9.66 0.23
CA SER A 183 -18.69 -10.51 -0.75
C SER A 183 -19.62 -9.70 -1.65
N SER A 184 -19.14 -9.36 -2.85
CA SER A 184 -19.99 -8.81 -3.92
C SER A 184 -20.95 -9.87 -4.46
N ARG A 185 -20.56 -11.15 -4.40
CA ARG A 185 -21.41 -12.28 -4.78
C ARG A 185 -22.75 -12.26 -4.05
N SER A 186 -22.74 -12.02 -2.73
CA SER A 186 -23.99 -11.97 -1.95
C SER A 186 -24.94 -10.86 -2.41
N LEU A 187 -24.41 -9.72 -2.85
CA LEU A 187 -25.23 -8.63 -3.39
C LEU A 187 -25.85 -8.98 -4.74
N VAL A 188 -25.09 -9.68 -5.60
CA VAL A 188 -25.61 -10.17 -6.88
C VAL A 188 -26.69 -11.22 -6.63
N TRP A 189 -26.42 -12.19 -5.74
CA TRP A 189 -27.27 -13.34 -5.47
C TRP A 189 -28.61 -12.96 -4.83
N THR A 190 -28.62 -12.05 -3.85
CA THR A 190 -29.84 -11.64 -3.12
C THR A 190 -30.89 -10.94 -3.98
N ARG A 191 -30.56 -10.56 -5.22
CA ARG A 191 -31.53 -9.98 -6.17
C ARG A 191 -32.38 -11.04 -6.87
N TRP A 192 -32.02 -12.32 -6.76
CA TRP A 192 -32.82 -13.40 -7.32
C TRP A 192 -34.12 -13.61 -6.51
N PRO A 193 -35.27 -13.89 -7.16
CA PRO A 193 -36.58 -13.87 -6.50
C PRO A 193 -36.75 -14.82 -5.30
N THR A 194 -35.98 -15.90 -5.26
CA THR A 194 -36.04 -16.97 -4.24
C THR A 194 -34.75 -17.09 -3.43
N ALA A 195 -33.84 -16.12 -3.55
CA ALA A 195 -32.61 -16.10 -2.75
C ALA A 195 -32.87 -15.55 -1.35
N GLY A 196 -32.15 -16.07 -0.35
CA GLY A 196 -32.26 -15.64 1.04
C GLY A 196 -32.94 -16.66 1.96
N ASP A 197 -33.59 -16.14 3.00
CA ASP A 197 -34.29 -16.94 4.03
C ASP A 197 -35.57 -17.58 3.47
N SER A 198 -35.80 -18.87 3.76
CA SER A 198 -36.99 -19.62 3.34
C SER A 198 -38.27 -19.23 4.07
N GLY A 199 -38.18 -18.38 5.10
CA GLY A 199 -39.25 -18.16 6.07
C GLY A 199 -39.35 -19.29 7.08
N ALA A 200 -40.35 -19.21 7.97
CA ALA A 200 -40.60 -20.19 9.01
C ALA A 200 -41.34 -21.41 8.44
N LEU A 201 -40.66 -22.56 8.41
CA LEU A 201 -41.19 -23.84 7.91
C LEU A 201 -41.02 -24.93 8.98
N HIS A 202 -42.03 -25.77 9.15
CA HIS A 202 -42.09 -26.75 10.25
C HIS A 202 -42.06 -28.19 9.76
N SER A 203 -42.33 -28.43 8.47
CA SER A 203 -42.37 -29.76 7.86
C SER A 203 -41.95 -29.74 6.40
N ALA A 204 -41.64 -30.91 5.86
CA ALA A 204 -41.40 -31.13 4.44
C ALA A 204 -42.65 -30.82 3.60
N GLU A 205 -43.85 -31.04 4.15
CA GLU A 205 -45.11 -30.70 3.50
C GLU A 205 -45.26 -29.17 3.33
N GLU A 206 -44.98 -28.38 4.38
CA GLU A 206 -44.99 -26.91 4.28
C GLU A 206 -43.96 -26.41 3.26
N PHE A 207 -42.77 -27.03 3.22
CA PHE A 207 -41.74 -26.73 2.23
C PHE A 207 -42.22 -27.04 0.81
N ASP A 208 -42.85 -28.19 0.57
CA ASP A 208 -43.38 -28.58 -0.74
C ASP A 208 -44.50 -27.65 -1.21
N VAL A 209 -45.38 -27.23 -0.30
CA VAL A 209 -46.41 -26.22 -0.59
C VAL A 209 -45.76 -24.90 -1.00
N LEU A 210 -44.76 -24.41 -0.26
CA LEU A 210 -44.05 -23.17 -0.61
C LEU A 210 -43.40 -23.25 -2.00
N VAL A 211 -42.73 -24.37 -2.32
CA VAL A 211 -42.11 -24.56 -3.64
C VAL A 211 -43.16 -24.60 -4.74
N ASN A 212 -44.28 -25.31 -4.52
CA ASN A 212 -45.37 -25.37 -5.48
C ASN A 212 -46.03 -24.01 -5.71
N ASP A 213 -46.22 -23.21 -4.65
CA ASP A 213 -46.76 -21.85 -4.74
C ASP A 213 -45.82 -20.91 -5.52
N LEU A 214 -44.51 -21.01 -5.29
CA LEU A 214 -43.51 -20.25 -6.04
C LEU A 214 -43.53 -20.60 -7.54
N ILE A 215 -43.68 -21.88 -7.89
CA ILE A 215 -43.82 -22.32 -9.30
C ILE A 215 -45.16 -21.85 -9.88
N ALA A 216 -46.26 -22.02 -9.14
CA ALA A 216 -47.60 -21.63 -9.57
C ALA A 216 -47.72 -20.11 -9.80
N SER A 217 -46.92 -19.30 -9.08
CA SER A 217 -46.85 -17.85 -9.30
C SER A 217 -46.28 -17.45 -10.67
N GLY A 218 -45.61 -18.37 -11.37
CA GLY A 218 -44.87 -18.11 -12.61
C GLY A 218 -43.54 -17.37 -12.41
N THR A 219 -43.17 -17.06 -11.15
CA THR A 219 -41.90 -16.37 -10.82
C THR A 219 -40.69 -17.29 -11.00
N ILE A 220 -40.85 -18.59 -10.77
CA ILE A 220 -39.85 -19.63 -11.07
C ILE A 220 -40.47 -20.75 -11.89
N SER A 221 -39.66 -21.44 -12.68
CA SER A 221 -40.13 -22.45 -13.62
C SER A 221 -40.05 -23.89 -13.11
N ASP A 222 -39.15 -24.17 -12.16
CA ASP A 222 -38.91 -25.50 -11.63
C ASP A 222 -38.29 -25.45 -10.21
N PRO A 223 -38.34 -26.53 -9.40
CA PRO A 223 -37.81 -26.55 -8.04
C PRO A 223 -36.30 -26.24 -7.90
N LYS A 224 -35.50 -26.42 -8.96
CA LYS A 224 -34.05 -26.11 -8.93
C LYS A 224 -33.80 -24.59 -8.88
N MET A 225 -34.82 -23.78 -9.13
CA MET A 225 -34.78 -22.31 -9.00
C MET A 225 -35.08 -21.81 -7.58
N VAL A 226 -35.09 -22.67 -6.57
CA VAL A 226 -35.27 -22.30 -5.16
C VAL A 226 -33.91 -21.97 -4.55
N TYR A 227 -33.55 -20.70 -4.42
CA TYR A 227 -32.18 -20.27 -4.10
C TYR A 227 -31.91 -19.94 -2.62
N PHE A 228 -32.64 -20.59 -1.71
CA PHE A 228 -32.49 -20.35 -0.27
C PHE A 228 -31.05 -20.58 0.21
N ASP A 229 -30.61 -19.78 1.18
CA ASP A 229 -29.22 -19.76 1.69
C ASP A 229 -28.80 -21.09 2.32
N VAL A 230 -29.77 -21.81 2.88
CA VAL A 230 -29.68 -23.20 3.33
C VAL A 230 -31.00 -23.91 3.01
N ARG A 231 -30.96 -25.13 2.48
CA ARG A 231 -32.19 -25.86 2.07
C ARG A 231 -32.06 -27.38 2.17
N PRO A 232 -33.18 -28.12 2.27
CA PRO A 232 -33.21 -29.52 1.87
C PRO A 232 -32.82 -29.65 0.39
N SER A 233 -31.91 -30.57 0.07
CA SER A 233 -31.54 -30.83 -1.32
C SER A 233 -32.71 -31.45 -2.09
N ALA A 234 -32.84 -31.07 -3.37
CA ALA A 234 -33.90 -31.55 -4.25
C ALA A 234 -33.61 -32.95 -4.84
N HIS A 235 -32.38 -33.47 -4.70
CA HIS A 235 -31.91 -34.66 -5.43
C HIS A 235 -31.22 -35.70 -4.56
N VAL A 236 -30.76 -35.33 -3.36
CA VAL A 236 -30.12 -36.24 -2.41
C VAL A 236 -30.61 -35.97 -0.98
N PRO A 237 -30.60 -36.97 -0.07
CA PRO A 237 -31.09 -36.82 1.30
C PRO A 237 -30.08 -36.04 2.17
N THR A 238 -29.93 -34.75 1.88
CA THR A 238 -28.97 -33.86 2.55
C THR A 238 -29.60 -32.50 2.84
N VAL A 239 -29.06 -31.78 3.82
CA VAL A 239 -29.20 -30.32 3.91
C VAL A 239 -27.99 -29.68 3.24
N GLU A 240 -28.25 -28.64 2.46
CA GLU A 240 -27.30 -28.00 1.56
C GLU A 240 -27.08 -26.54 1.98
N LEU A 241 -25.82 -26.18 2.24
CA LEU A 241 -25.35 -24.82 2.49
C LEU A 241 -24.98 -24.16 1.16
N ARG A 242 -25.60 -23.03 0.80
CA ARG A 242 -25.37 -22.33 -0.48
C ARG A 242 -24.93 -20.87 -0.34
N VAL A 243 -24.89 -20.37 0.88
CA VAL A 243 -24.66 -18.96 1.18
C VAL A 243 -23.22 -18.51 0.88
N THR A 244 -22.26 -19.42 0.92
CA THR A 244 -20.81 -19.14 0.90
C THR A 244 -20.28 -18.78 -0.49
N ASP A 245 -19.33 -17.84 -0.55
CA ASP A 245 -18.55 -17.61 -1.77
C ASP A 245 -17.70 -18.86 -2.09
N ALA A 246 -17.27 -18.99 -3.34
CA ALA A 246 -16.17 -19.90 -3.65
C ALA A 246 -14.91 -19.42 -2.91
N CYS A 247 -14.13 -20.35 -2.36
CA CYS A 247 -13.01 -20.02 -1.48
C CYS A 247 -11.68 -20.38 -2.15
N PRO A 248 -10.72 -19.45 -2.32
CA PRO A 248 -9.47 -19.79 -3.00
C PRO A 248 -8.67 -20.83 -2.22
N ASP A 249 -8.67 -20.73 -0.88
CA ASP A 249 -8.07 -21.72 0.00
C ASP A 249 -9.02 -22.89 0.27
N VAL A 250 -8.55 -24.12 0.02
CA VAL A 250 -9.27 -25.37 0.31
C VAL A 250 -9.54 -25.50 1.81
N ASP A 251 -8.60 -25.08 2.66
CA ASP A 251 -8.72 -25.17 4.12
C ASP A 251 -9.91 -24.35 4.64
N THR A 252 -10.26 -23.24 3.97
CA THR A 252 -11.49 -22.48 4.27
C THR A 252 -12.75 -23.28 3.96
N VAL A 253 -12.80 -24.02 2.85
CA VAL A 253 -13.95 -24.89 2.51
C VAL A 253 -14.10 -26.01 3.54
N VAL A 254 -12.98 -26.61 3.95
CA VAL A 254 -12.96 -27.65 4.99
C VAL A 254 -13.44 -27.11 6.34
N LEU A 255 -13.01 -25.90 6.73
CA LEU A 255 -13.50 -25.23 7.93
C LEU A 255 -15.02 -25.01 7.89
N LEU A 256 -15.53 -24.47 6.78
CA LEU A 256 -16.96 -24.23 6.56
C LEU A 256 -17.74 -25.55 6.66
N ALA A 257 -17.22 -26.63 6.06
CA ALA A 257 -17.84 -27.94 6.12
C ALA A 257 -17.85 -28.53 7.53
N GLY A 258 -16.77 -28.39 8.30
CA GLY A 258 -16.71 -28.84 9.69
C GLY A 258 -17.69 -28.09 10.60
N LEU A 259 -17.75 -26.76 10.50
CA LEU A 259 -18.70 -25.93 11.24
C LEU A 259 -20.15 -26.26 10.86
N PHE A 260 -20.43 -26.39 9.55
CA PHE A 260 -21.76 -26.73 9.07
C PHE A 260 -22.18 -28.14 9.51
N ARG A 261 -21.27 -29.12 9.45
CA ARG A 261 -21.52 -30.48 9.96
C ARG A 261 -21.88 -30.49 11.44
N ALA A 262 -21.13 -29.76 12.27
CA ALA A 262 -21.41 -29.67 13.70
C ALA A 262 -22.73 -28.94 13.99
N LEU A 263 -23.06 -27.91 13.21
CA LEU A 263 -24.35 -27.22 13.27
C LEU A 263 -25.51 -28.14 12.92
N VAL A 264 -25.39 -28.94 11.86
CA VAL A 264 -26.38 -29.95 11.48
C VAL A 264 -26.53 -30.98 12.59
N ARG A 265 -25.43 -31.50 13.14
CA ARG A 265 -25.45 -32.46 14.24
C ARG A 265 -26.22 -31.93 15.46
N ARG A 266 -25.90 -30.71 15.90
CA ARG A 266 -26.62 -30.03 16.99
C ARG A 266 -28.10 -29.89 16.68
N ALA A 267 -28.42 -29.47 15.45
CA ALA A 267 -29.79 -29.28 15.01
C ALA A 267 -30.62 -30.58 14.97
N GLN A 268 -30.00 -31.71 14.59
CA GLN A 268 -30.64 -33.03 14.66
C GLN A 268 -30.93 -33.45 16.11
N GLU A 269 -29.99 -33.22 17.02
CA GLU A 269 -30.18 -33.51 18.45
C GLU A 269 -31.32 -32.67 19.03
N ASP A 270 -31.37 -31.38 18.71
CA ASP A 270 -32.46 -30.49 19.12
C ASP A 270 -33.82 -30.90 18.54
N HIS A 271 -33.86 -31.29 17.25
CA HIS A 271 -35.07 -31.78 16.58
C HIS A 271 -35.61 -33.04 17.25
N ARG A 272 -34.75 -34.05 17.45
CA ARG A 272 -35.13 -35.33 18.07
C ARG A 272 -35.50 -35.19 19.54
N ALA A 273 -34.94 -34.20 20.23
CA ALA A 273 -35.33 -33.83 21.59
C ALA A 273 -36.64 -33.02 21.65
N GLY A 274 -37.27 -32.70 20.50
CA GLY A 274 -38.51 -31.94 20.42
C GLY A 274 -38.37 -30.49 20.89
N ARG A 275 -37.16 -29.91 20.82
CA ARG A 275 -36.96 -28.50 21.20
C ARG A 275 -37.67 -27.59 20.21
N PRO A 276 -38.18 -26.42 20.60
CA PRO A 276 -38.79 -25.48 19.66
C PRO A 276 -37.77 -24.95 18.64
N LEU A 277 -38.27 -24.51 17.48
CA LEU A 277 -37.45 -23.78 16.50
C LEU A 277 -37.01 -22.42 17.07
N PRO A 278 -35.83 -21.90 16.67
CA PRO A 278 -35.42 -20.56 17.03
C PRO A 278 -36.42 -19.53 16.47
N PRO A 279 -36.67 -18.40 17.18
CA PRO A 279 -37.62 -17.40 16.72
C PRO A 279 -37.14 -16.75 15.40
N ALA A 280 -37.97 -16.81 14.37
CA ALA A 280 -37.68 -16.17 13.09
C ALA A 280 -37.68 -14.63 13.23
N ARG A 281 -36.59 -13.99 12.78
CA ARG A 281 -36.45 -12.53 12.76
C ARG A 281 -35.95 -12.05 11.38
N PRO A 282 -36.76 -12.15 10.31
CA PRO A 282 -36.28 -11.97 8.94
C PRO A 282 -35.59 -10.63 8.65
N PRO A 283 -36.06 -9.46 9.15
CA PRO A 283 -35.34 -8.20 8.93
C PRO A 283 -33.96 -8.18 9.57
N LEU A 284 -33.82 -8.80 10.75
CA LEU A 284 -32.55 -8.85 11.47
C LEU A 284 -31.60 -9.86 10.83
N HIS A 285 -32.13 -11.01 10.37
CA HIS A 285 -31.34 -11.97 9.60
C HIS A 285 -30.79 -11.35 8.32
N ARG A 286 -31.64 -10.65 7.55
CA ARG A 286 -31.20 -9.90 6.35
C ARG A 286 -30.13 -8.86 6.67
N ALA A 287 -30.28 -8.13 7.77
CA ALA A 287 -29.27 -7.16 8.21
C ALA A 287 -27.94 -7.82 8.59
N ALA A 288 -27.98 -9.00 9.23
CA ALA A 288 -26.79 -9.76 9.58
C ALA A 288 -26.07 -10.29 8.35
N MET A 289 -26.81 -10.85 7.39
CA MET A 289 -26.30 -11.30 6.10
C MET A 289 -25.65 -10.17 5.31
N TRP A 290 -26.31 -9.01 5.23
CA TRP A 290 -25.75 -7.82 4.58
C TRP A 290 -24.46 -7.35 5.28
N ARG A 291 -24.44 -7.33 6.61
CA ARG A 291 -23.25 -6.92 7.38
C ARG A 291 -22.09 -7.91 7.18
N ALA A 292 -22.35 -9.21 7.18
CA ALA A 292 -21.34 -10.22 6.87
C ALA A 292 -20.78 -10.05 5.45
N ALA A 293 -21.64 -9.82 4.45
CA ALA A 293 -21.21 -9.52 3.09
C ALA A 293 -20.39 -8.23 3.00
N ARG A 294 -20.73 -7.19 3.78
CA ARG A 294 -20.00 -5.90 3.79
C ARG A 294 -18.62 -6.02 4.43
N SER A 295 -18.56 -6.63 5.61
CA SER A 295 -17.40 -6.52 6.50
C SER A 295 -16.48 -7.74 6.50
N GLY A 296 -16.96 -8.93 6.10
CA GLY A 296 -16.15 -10.14 6.17
C GLY A 296 -15.61 -10.41 7.58
N LEU A 297 -14.35 -10.84 7.68
CA LEU A 297 -13.67 -11.06 8.96
C LEU A 297 -13.04 -9.80 9.55
N GLU A 298 -12.96 -8.73 8.77
CA GLU A 298 -12.24 -7.50 9.10
C GLU A 298 -13.09 -6.45 9.84
N GLY A 299 -14.36 -6.73 10.09
CA GLY A 299 -15.26 -5.83 10.82
C GLY A 299 -16.17 -6.56 11.81
N ASP A 300 -17.31 -5.93 12.10
CA ASP A 300 -18.27 -6.48 13.05
C ASP A 300 -19.33 -7.35 12.38
N LEU A 301 -19.78 -8.39 13.08
CA LEU A 301 -20.90 -9.26 12.71
C LEU A 301 -22.06 -9.14 13.70
N LEU A 302 -23.26 -9.54 13.28
CA LEU A 302 -24.38 -9.75 14.20
C LEU A 302 -24.44 -11.23 14.60
N ASP A 303 -24.08 -11.54 15.84
CA ASP A 303 -24.14 -12.89 16.42
C ASP A 303 -25.57 -13.21 16.87
N LEU A 304 -26.46 -13.42 15.88
CA LEU A 304 -27.92 -13.52 16.07
C LEU A 304 -28.40 -14.52 17.14
N PRO A 305 -27.77 -15.70 17.32
CA PRO A 305 -28.13 -16.62 18.40
C PRO A 305 -28.05 -15.98 19.79
N ARG A 306 -27.15 -15.00 19.99
CA ARG A 306 -26.88 -14.38 21.29
C ARG A 306 -27.39 -12.96 21.41
N SER A 307 -27.05 -12.11 20.43
CA SER A 307 -27.27 -10.66 20.53
C SER A 307 -27.46 -10.02 19.16
N PRO A 308 -28.40 -9.05 19.04
CA PRO A 308 -28.51 -8.21 17.85
C PRO A 308 -27.43 -7.09 17.82
N VAL A 309 -26.58 -6.98 18.84
CA VAL A 309 -25.52 -5.97 18.92
C VAL A 309 -24.31 -6.45 18.12
N PRO A 310 -23.70 -5.59 17.29
CA PRO A 310 -22.48 -5.95 16.57
C PRO A 310 -21.35 -6.33 17.51
N VAL A 311 -20.62 -7.38 17.15
CA VAL A 311 -19.39 -7.83 17.81
C VAL A 311 -18.30 -8.05 16.76
N PRO A 312 -17.01 -7.92 17.10
CA PRO A 312 -15.94 -8.23 16.15
C PRO A 312 -16.10 -9.64 15.57
N ALA A 313 -15.84 -9.82 14.27
CA ALA A 313 -16.01 -11.12 13.61
C ALA A 313 -15.25 -12.25 14.30
N ALA A 314 -14.04 -12.00 14.80
CA ALA A 314 -13.25 -12.95 15.57
C ALA A 314 -14.00 -13.48 16.80
N VAL A 315 -14.65 -12.59 17.55
CA VAL A 315 -15.45 -12.96 18.72
C VAL A 315 -16.63 -13.83 18.29
N ALA A 316 -17.34 -13.48 17.22
CA ALA A 316 -18.47 -14.29 16.73
C ALA A 316 -18.03 -15.69 16.24
N VAL A 317 -16.85 -15.80 15.61
CA VAL A 317 -16.27 -17.08 15.18
C VAL A 317 -15.87 -17.93 16.39
N GLU A 318 -15.12 -17.37 17.34
CA GLU A 318 -14.69 -18.06 18.57
C GLU A 318 -15.88 -18.55 19.39
N HIS A 319 -16.89 -17.71 19.52
CA HIS A 319 -18.17 -18.04 20.12
C HIS A 319 -18.85 -19.24 19.44
N LEU A 320 -18.95 -19.24 18.11
CA LEU A 320 -19.55 -20.34 17.36
C LEU A 320 -18.75 -21.64 17.52
N VAL A 321 -17.43 -21.58 17.37
CA VAL A 321 -16.51 -22.73 17.53
C VAL A 321 -16.62 -23.30 18.94
N GLY A 322 -16.58 -22.45 19.97
CA GLY A 322 -16.69 -22.84 21.37
C GLY A 322 -18.01 -23.53 21.71
N GLU A 323 -19.13 -23.04 21.16
CA GLU A 323 -20.44 -23.69 21.32
C GLU A 323 -20.54 -25.04 20.63
N LEU A 324 -19.92 -25.18 19.46
CA LEU A 324 -19.96 -26.40 18.68
C LEU A 324 -18.97 -27.46 19.19
N ARG A 325 -18.06 -27.11 20.10
CA ARG A 325 -17.02 -28.00 20.63
C ARG A 325 -17.51 -29.41 20.98
N PRO A 326 -18.59 -29.62 21.76
CA PRO A 326 -19.02 -30.98 22.11
C PRO A 326 -19.40 -31.83 20.88
N HIS A 327 -20.00 -31.19 19.87
CA HIS A 327 -20.41 -31.85 18.63
C HIS A 327 -19.20 -32.11 17.72
N LEU A 328 -18.26 -31.17 17.67
CA LEU A 328 -16.98 -31.31 16.96
C LEU A 328 -16.13 -32.44 17.55
N GLU A 329 -16.02 -32.52 18.88
CA GLU A 329 -15.32 -33.61 19.59
C GLU A 329 -15.98 -34.97 19.31
N ALA A 330 -17.32 -35.03 19.33
CA ALA A 330 -18.06 -36.26 19.01
C ALA A 330 -17.88 -36.72 17.56
N LEU A 331 -17.64 -35.79 16.63
CA LEU A 331 -17.38 -36.07 15.21
C LEU A 331 -15.90 -36.33 14.91
N GLY A 332 -14.99 -36.07 15.87
CA GLY A 332 -13.54 -36.13 15.66
C GLY A 332 -12.95 -34.92 14.92
N ASP A 333 -13.69 -33.81 14.81
CA ASP A 333 -13.33 -32.63 14.02
C ASP A 333 -12.72 -31.49 14.83
N TRP A 334 -12.74 -31.57 16.17
CA TRP A 334 -12.42 -30.44 17.05
C TRP A 334 -11.05 -29.82 16.76
N GLU A 335 -9.99 -30.62 16.78
CA GLU A 335 -8.62 -30.11 16.59
C GLU A 335 -8.48 -29.44 15.23
N GLN A 336 -8.97 -30.09 14.17
CA GLN A 336 -8.87 -29.55 12.82
C GLN A 336 -9.67 -28.26 12.64
N VAL A 337 -10.92 -28.21 13.12
CA VAL A 337 -11.77 -27.00 13.01
C VAL A 337 -11.23 -25.87 13.88
N PHE A 338 -10.73 -26.17 15.09
CA PHE A 338 -10.11 -25.18 15.96
C PHE A 338 -8.88 -24.57 15.30
N ASP A 339 -7.95 -25.38 14.80
CA ASP A 339 -6.72 -24.91 14.14
C ASP A 339 -7.01 -24.15 12.85
N LEU A 340 -7.97 -24.61 12.05
CA LEU A 340 -8.41 -23.91 10.83
C LEU A 340 -9.06 -22.57 11.16
N SER A 341 -9.88 -22.49 12.20
CA SER A 341 -10.52 -21.24 12.62
C SER A 341 -9.50 -20.22 13.11
N ALA A 342 -8.51 -20.64 13.91
CA ALA A 342 -7.43 -19.77 14.37
C ALA A 342 -6.58 -19.26 13.19
N ARG A 343 -6.27 -20.13 12.21
CA ARG A 343 -5.56 -19.73 10.99
C ARG A 343 -6.37 -18.75 10.14
N ALA A 344 -7.67 -18.98 9.96
CA ALA A 344 -8.54 -18.08 9.21
C ALA A 344 -8.61 -16.67 9.84
N LEU A 345 -8.73 -16.60 11.18
CA LEU A 345 -8.73 -15.34 11.92
C LEU A 345 -7.37 -14.62 11.85
N SER A 346 -6.26 -15.36 11.92
CA SER A 346 -4.91 -14.79 11.83
C SER A 346 -4.56 -14.31 10.42
N ALA A 347 -4.99 -15.03 9.37
CA ALA A 347 -4.66 -14.69 7.99
C ALA A 347 -5.57 -13.57 7.42
N GLY A 348 -6.77 -13.44 7.98
CA GLY A 348 -7.84 -12.60 7.45
C GLY A 348 -8.55 -13.24 6.24
N SER A 349 -9.64 -12.62 5.80
CA SER A 349 -10.45 -13.10 4.68
C SER A 349 -9.67 -13.07 3.35
N SER A 350 -10.12 -13.85 2.36
CA SER A 350 -9.59 -13.75 1.00
C SER A 350 -9.82 -12.34 0.44
N ALA A 351 -10.97 -11.72 0.73
CA ALA A 351 -11.25 -10.35 0.35
C ALA A 351 -10.19 -9.35 0.85
N SER A 352 -9.74 -9.50 2.09
CA SER A 352 -8.68 -8.68 2.67
C SER A 352 -7.32 -8.95 2.01
N ARG A 353 -6.98 -10.22 1.72
CA ARG A 353 -5.74 -10.57 1.01
C ARG A 353 -5.69 -10.00 -0.42
N GLN A 354 -6.82 -10.04 -1.13
CA GLN A 354 -6.95 -9.45 -2.45
C GLN A 354 -6.73 -7.94 -2.43
N ARG A 355 -7.37 -7.22 -1.49
CA ARG A 355 -7.14 -5.77 -1.31
C ARG A 355 -5.70 -5.43 -0.95
N ARG A 356 -5.08 -6.21 -0.05
CA ARG A 356 -3.65 -6.06 0.28
C ARG A 356 -2.77 -6.26 -0.93
N THR A 357 -3.12 -7.22 -1.79
CA THR A 357 -2.38 -7.50 -3.03
C THR A 357 -2.47 -6.35 -4.02
N LEU A 358 -3.67 -5.80 -4.24
CA LEU A 358 -3.82 -4.60 -5.06
C LEU A 358 -3.06 -3.41 -4.47
N ALA A 359 -3.11 -3.20 -3.15
CA ALA A 359 -2.44 -2.09 -2.48
C ALA A 359 -0.90 -2.15 -2.59
N ARG A 360 -0.30 -3.34 -2.80
CA ARG A 360 1.15 -3.49 -2.95
C ARG A 360 1.71 -2.83 -4.21
N ARG A 361 1.02 -2.95 -5.35
CA ARG A 361 1.54 -2.48 -6.67
C ARG A 361 0.55 -1.69 -7.52
N GLY A 362 -0.70 -1.56 -7.10
CA GLY A 362 -1.76 -0.90 -7.86
C GLY A 362 -2.21 -1.65 -9.12
N ARG A 363 -1.86 -2.93 -9.28
CA ARG A 363 -2.22 -3.76 -10.44
C ARG A 363 -3.32 -4.76 -10.08
N ILE A 364 -4.47 -4.64 -10.74
CA ILE A 364 -5.60 -5.56 -10.52
C ILE A 364 -5.32 -6.99 -11.02
N ALA A 365 -4.45 -7.14 -12.01
CA ALA A 365 -4.00 -8.45 -12.50
C ALA A 365 -3.28 -9.27 -11.41
N ASP A 366 -2.55 -8.62 -10.49
CA ASP A 366 -1.87 -9.30 -9.37
C ASP A 366 -2.89 -9.97 -8.43
N VAL A 367 -4.12 -9.45 -8.35
CA VAL A 367 -5.21 -10.06 -7.59
C VAL A 367 -5.66 -11.36 -8.26
N VAL A 368 -5.77 -11.39 -9.58
CA VAL A 368 -6.10 -12.62 -10.32
C VAL A 368 -4.99 -13.65 -10.16
N ASP A 369 -3.73 -13.23 -10.24
CA ASP A 369 -2.57 -14.13 -10.06
C ASP A 369 -2.54 -14.72 -8.64
N LEU A 370 -2.86 -13.94 -7.60
CA LEU A 370 -3.06 -14.44 -6.23
C LEU A 370 -4.13 -15.52 -6.19
N LEU A 371 -5.30 -15.23 -6.77
CA LEU A 371 -6.45 -16.12 -6.76
C LEU A 371 -6.17 -17.44 -7.47
N VAL A 372 -5.48 -17.41 -8.62
CA VAL A 372 -5.02 -18.63 -9.33
C VAL A 372 -4.05 -19.43 -8.45
N ALA A 373 -3.10 -18.75 -7.79
CA ALA A 373 -2.11 -19.41 -6.94
C ALA A 373 -2.74 -20.07 -5.69
N GLU A 374 -3.62 -19.37 -4.99
CA GLU A 374 -4.36 -19.91 -3.82
C GLU A 374 -5.26 -21.07 -4.25
N THR A 375 -5.96 -20.94 -5.40
CA THR A 375 -6.83 -22.01 -5.94
C THR A 375 -6.06 -23.31 -6.21
N ARG A 376 -4.79 -23.20 -6.65
CA ARG A 376 -3.90 -24.35 -6.88
C ARG A 376 -3.52 -25.11 -5.60
N GLY A 377 -3.79 -24.55 -4.41
CA GLY A 377 -3.43 -25.15 -3.12
C GLY A 377 -1.99 -24.87 -2.69
N GLY A 378 -1.36 -23.86 -3.29
CA GLY A 378 -0.20 -23.25 -2.65
C GLY A 378 -0.69 -22.44 -1.45
N ALA A 379 -0.12 -22.66 -0.27
CA ALA A 379 0.05 -21.53 0.64
C ALA A 379 0.67 -20.37 -0.18
N ALA A 380 0.57 -19.13 0.27
CA ALA A 380 1.27 -17.99 -0.34
C ALA A 380 2.82 -18.15 -0.41
N THR A 381 3.36 -19.36 -0.26
CA THR A 381 4.56 -19.81 -0.96
C THR A 381 4.33 -19.67 -2.47
N SER A 382 4.85 -18.59 -3.03
CA SER A 382 5.12 -18.47 -4.45
C SER A 382 5.79 -19.77 -4.94
N SER A 383 5.03 -20.64 -5.62
CA SER A 383 5.67 -21.74 -6.33
C SER A 383 6.40 -21.16 -7.53
N PRO A 384 7.57 -21.72 -7.85
CA PRO A 384 8.51 -21.10 -8.76
C PRO A 384 7.89 -21.12 -10.14
N VAL A 385 7.70 -19.94 -10.74
CA VAL A 385 7.97 -19.86 -12.17
C VAL A 385 9.39 -20.38 -12.33
N ALA A 386 9.54 -21.49 -13.07
CA ALA A 386 10.84 -21.99 -13.41
C ALA A 386 11.61 -20.90 -14.17
N LEU A 387 12.61 -20.34 -13.48
CA LEU A 387 13.84 -19.71 -13.97
C LEU A 387 13.72 -18.93 -15.29
N GLY A 388 13.08 -17.77 -15.24
CA GLY A 388 13.63 -16.58 -15.88
C GLY A 388 14.45 -15.87 -14.82
N GLY A 389 15.77 -15.87 -14.93
CA GLY A 389 16.64 -15.33 -13.90
C GLY A 389 16.33 -13.87 -13.59
N VAL A 390 17.04 -13.33 -12.60
CA VAL A 390 17.28 -11.87 -12.42
C VAL A 390 17.98 -11.26 -13.66
N SER A 391 18.03 -11.99 -14.79
CA SER A 391 18.63 -11.67 -16.06
C SER A 391 17.82 -12.34 -17.20
N PRO A 392 17.58 -11.64 -18.32
CA PRO A 392 18.23 -10.38 -18.69
C PRO A 392 17.42 -9.15 -18.27
N TYR A 393 17.91 -8.45 -17.24
CA TYR A 393 17.62 -7.04 -17.00
C TYR A 393 18.57 -6.22 -17.88
N ALA A 394 18.01 -5.37 -18.73
CA ALA A 394 18.77 -4.39 -19.51
C ALA A 394 17.89 -3.15 -19.68
N ALA A 395 18.41 -1.99 -19.35
CA ALA A 395 17.74 -0.71 -19.54
C ALA A 395 18.78 0.32 -19.97
N GLU A 396 18.44 1.09 -21.00
CA GLU A 396 19.29 2.17 -21.49
C GLU A 396 19.31 3.31 -20.46
N GLY A 397 20.51 3.80 -20.11
CA GLY A 397 20.69 4.82 -19.07
C GLY A 397 20.49 4.31 -17.63
N ASP A 398 20.60 3.01 -17.39
CA ASP A 398 20.60 2.42 -16.06
C ASP A 398 21.99 2.46 -15.40
N GLU A 399 22.03 2.83 -14.12
CA GLU A 399 23.30 3.00 -13.38
C GLU A 399 23.98 1.67 -13.03
N ALA A 400 23.21 0.59 -12.79
CA ALA A 400 23.76 -0.72 -12.45
C ALA A 400 24.03 -1.57 -13.71
N PHE A 401 23.30 -1.29 -14.79
CA PHE A 401 23.37 -2.01 -16.07
C PHE A 401 23.45 -1.04 -17.27
N PRO A 402 24.51 -0.23 -17.42
CA PRO A 402 24.69 0.70 -18.54
C PRO A 402 24.98 0.01 -19.90
N GLY A 403 24.73 -1.30 -19.99
CA GLY A 403 25.19 -2.22 -21.02
C GLY A 403 25.55 -3.56 -20.36
N PRO A 404 26.83 -3.86 -20.11
CA PRO A 404 27.22 -4.89 -19.15
C PRO A 404 26.92 -4.43 -17.71
N VAL A 405 26.86 -5.38 -16.77
CA VAL A 405 26.77 -5.09 -15.33
C VAL A 405 27.97 -4.24 -14.91
N ALA A 406 27.73 -3.13 -14.22
CA ALA A 406 28.78 -2.31 -13.64
C ALA A 406 29.61 -3.11 -12.62
N ALA A 407 30.92 -2.86 -12.53
CA ALA A 407 31.85 -3.69 -11.76
C ALA A 407 31.43 -3.77 -10.28
N GLU A 408 31.00 -2.64 -9.73
CA GLU A 408 30.52 -2.42 -8.36
C GLU A 408 29.28 -3.27 -8.04
N TYR A 409 28.49 -3.64 -9.05
CA TYR A 409 27.27 -4.42 -8.91
C TYR A 409 27.46 -5.92 -9.10
N THR A 410 28.64 -6.40 -9.49
CA THR A 410 28.87 -7.84 -9.77
C THR A 410 28.54 -8.71 -8.56
N GLY A 411 29.00 -8.32 -7.36
CA GLY A 411 28.73 -9.03 -6.12
C GLY A 411 27.26 -8.97 -5.70
N ILE A 412 26.65 -7.78 -5.81
CA ILE A 412 25.23 -7.54 -5.52
C ILE A 412 24.36 -8.42 -6.42
N VAL A 413 24.57 -8.36 -7.74
CA VAL A 413 23.83 -9.16 -8.74
C VAL A 413 24.02 -10.65 -8.50
N GLY A 414 25.20 -11.10 -8.09
CA GLY A 414 25.45 -12.49 -7.69
C GLY A 414 24.52 -12.95 -6.56
N VAL A 415 24.38 -12.14 -5.50
CA VAL A 415 23.48 -12.42 -4.37
C VAL A 415 22.02 -12.37 -4.78
N LEU A 416 21.61 -11.32 -5.52
CA LEU A 416 20.23 -11.20 -6.00
C LEU A 416 19.84 -12.39 -6.90
N THR A 417 20.74 -12.83 -7.77
CA THR A 417 20.55 -14.00 -8.64
C THR A 417 20.45 -15.29 -7.83
N ALA A 418 21.30 -15.47 -6.81
CA ALA A 418 21.28 -16.64 -5.93
C ALA A 418 20.00 -16.72 -5.09
N LEU A 419 19.50 -15.59 -4.59
CA LEU A 419 18.22 -15.51 -3.87
C LEU A 419 17.03 -15.79 -4.80
N GLY A 420 17.10 -15.30 -6.04
CA GLY A 420 16.01 -15.36 -7.01
C GLY A 420 14.75 -14.61 -6.54
N ALA A 421 13.70 -14.62 -7.36
CA ALA A 421 12.49 -13.87 -7.06
C ALA A 421 11.80 -14.31 -5.75
N THR A 422 11.85 -15.61 -5.43
CA THR A 422 11.28 -16.14 -4.19
C THR A 422 12.06 -15.69 -2.96
N GLY A 423 13.40 -15.77 -2.99
CA GLY A 423 14.23 -15.30 -1.89
C GLY A 423 14.08 -13.79 -1.67
N LEU A 424 14.02 -13.01 -2.75
CA LEU A 424 13.80 -11.56 -2.68
C LEU A 424 12.42 -11.21 -2.11
N ARG A 425 11.34 -11.92 -2.47
CA ARG A 425 10.02 -11.72 -1.84
C ARG A 425 10.05 -11.98 -0.35
N HIS A 426 10.74 -13.03 0.10
CA HIS A 426 10.91 -13.27 1.54
C HIS A 426 11.68 -12.13 2.23
N ARG A 427 12.64 -11.48 1.55
CA ARG A 427 13.32 -10.29 2.08
C ARG A 427 12.41 -9.06 2.11
N GLU A 428 11.47 -8.91 1.17
CA GLU A 428 10.44 -7.88 1.23
C GLU A 428 9.48 -8.09 2.42
N ASP A 429 9.13 -9.33 2.74
CA ASP A 429 8.31 -9.63 3.92
C ASP A 429 9.08 -9.31 5.22
N ALA A 430 10.35 -9.72 5.30
CA ALA A 430 11.23 -9.40 6.45
C ALA A 430 11.42 -7.89 6.63
N ARG A 431 11.63 -7.15 5.52
CA ARG A 431 11.67 -5.68 5.47
C ARG A 431 10.42 -5.09 6.12
N ASP A 432 9.25 -5.54 5.69
CA ASP A 432 7.98 -5.00 6.19
C ASP A 432 7.77 -5.28 7.67
N GLU A 433 8.17 -6.47 8.16
CA GLU A 433 8.14 -6.82 9.58
C GLU A 433 9.07 -5.92 10.41
N GLU A 434 10.31 -5.72 9.95
CA GLU A 434 11.29 -4.89 10.65
C GLU A 434 10.90 -3.41 10.65
N GLN A 435 10.37 -2.88 9.55
CA GLN A 435 9.87 -1.51 9.51
C GLN A 435 8.69 -1.31 10.47
N ARG A 436 7.76 -2.27 10.57
CA ARG A 436 6.67 -2.22 11.57
C ARG A 436 7.21 -2.23 13.00
N ALA A 437 8.17 -3.10 13.29
CA ALA A 437 8.77 -3.22 14.62
C ALA A 437 9.49 -1.94 15.06
N ASN A 438 10.17 -1.27 14.13
CA ASN A 438 10.93 -0.04 14.40
C ASN A 438 10.09 1.25 14.25
N GLY A 439 8.83 1.14 13.84
CA GLY A 439 7.95 2.28 13.61
C GLY A 439 8.42 3.17 12.46
N VAL A 440 9.01 2.60 11.41
CA VAL A 440 9.43 3.31 10.19
C VAL A 440 8.19 3.58 9.36
N THR A 441 7.55 4.71 9.63
CA THR A 441 6.25 5.06 9.05
C THR A 441 6.25 6.47 8.50
N PHE A 442 5.42 6.73 7.49
CA PHE A 442 5.19 8.05 6.92
C PHE A 442 3.68 8.33 6.80
N SER A 443 3.32 9.61 6.84
CA SER A 443 1.93 10.07 6.66
C SER A 443 1.76 10.69 5.27
N VAL A 444 0.68 10.33 4.57
CA VAL A 444 0.28 10.97 3.30
C VAL A 444 -0.74 12.07 3.63
N ALA A 445 -0.54 13.27 3.07
CA ALA A 445 -1.48 14.37 3.27
C ALA A 445 -2.89 13.99 2.80
N GLY A 446 -3.87 14.06 3.71
CA GLY A 446 -5.27 13.68 3.44
C GLY A 446 -5.66 12.27 3.90
N GLU A 447 -4.71 11.47 4.40
CA GLU A 447 -4.99 10.14 4.96
C GLU A 447 -4.79 10.12 6.48
N ALA A 448 -5.71 9.48 7.20
CA ALA A 448 -5.62 9.33 8.65
C ALA A 448 -4.67 8.19 9.10
N ALA A 449 -4.22 7.34 8.19
CA ALA A 449 -3.44 6.14 8.49
C ALA A 449 -1.97 6.30 8.09
N THR A 450 -1.07 6.04 9.03
CA THR A 450 0.37 5.97 8.78
C THR A 450 0.71 4.71 7.98
N ARG A 451 1.52 4.84 6.93
CA ARG A 451 1.95 3.73 6.06
C ARG A 451 3.43 3.42 6.29
N LEU A 452 3.88 2.21 5.94
CA LEU A 452 5.31 1.87 5.92
C LEU A 452 6.01 2.57 4.76
N PHE A 453 7.18 3.14 5.01
CA PHE A 453 7.92 3.86 3.99
C PHE A 453 8.40 2.89 2.89
N PRO A 454 8.01 3.05 1.61
CA PRO A 454 8.40 2.10 0.57
C PRO A 454 9.92 2.05 0.43
N PHE A 455 10.49 0.84 0.53
CA PHE A 455 11.92 0.60 0.48
C PHE A 455 12.23 -0.55 -0.46
N ASP A 456 13.16 -0.34 -1.39
CA ASP A 456 13.62 -1.36 -2.32
C ASP A 456 14.95 -2.00 -1.89
N LEU A 457 15.05 -3.30 -2.17
CA LEU A 457 16.11 -4.21 -1.75
C LEU A 457 17.46 -4.03 -2.47
N VAL A 458 17.50 -3.35 -3.61
CA VAL A 458 18.69 -3.16 -4.43
C VAL A 458 19.35 -1.83 -4.06
N PRO A 459 20.51 -1.84 -3.37
CA PRO A 459 21.20 -0.62 -2.99
C PRO A 459 21.73 0.10 -4.24
N ARG A 460 21.80 1.43 -4.16
CA ARG A 460 22.42 2.28 -5.18
C ARG A 460 23.85 2.61 -4.78
N VAL A 461 24.83 2.29 -5.63
CA VAL A 461 26.24 2.59 -5.41
C VAL A 461 26.61 3.92 -6.07
N VAL A 462 27.21 4.82 -5.30
CA VAL A 462 27.83 6.05 -5.81
C VAL A 462 29.35 5.86 -5.75
N PRO A 463 30.03 5.70 -6.91
CA PRO A 463 31.47 5.45 -6.95
C PRO A 463 32.29 6.57 -6.30
N ALA A 464 33.49 6.23 -5.82
CA ALA A 464 34.34 7.16 -5.08
C ALA A 464 34.69 8.45 -5.85
N GLY A 465 34.94 8.33 -7.16
CA GLY A 465 35.20 9.50 -8.01
C GLY A 465 33.98 10.44 -8.12
N ASP A 466 32.79 9.86 -8.33
CA ASP A 466 31.54 10.62 -8.39
C ASP A 466 31.25 11.28 -7.04
N TRP A 467 31.40 10.53 -5.94
CA TRP A 467 31.15 11.05 -4.60
C TRP A 467 32.11 12.18 -4.21
N ALA A 468 33.41 12.05 -4.50
CA ALA A 468 34.39 13.12 -4.24
C ALA A 468 34.05 14.41 -5.02
N GLY A 469 33.62 14.28 -6.28
CA GLY A 469 33.16 15.41 -7.09
C GLY A 469 31.90 16.06 -6.52
N LEU A 470 30.92 15.24 -6.11
CA LEU A 470 29.71 15.71 -5.43
C LEU A 470 30.05 16.42 -4.11
N GLN A 471 30.93 15.89 -3.27
CA GLN A 471 31.33 16.51 -2.02
C GLN A 471 31.94 17.90 -2.21
N ALA A 472 32.85 18.05 -3.18
CA ALA A 472 33.47 19.34 -3.49
C ALA A 472 32.44 20.35 -3.99
N GLY A 473 31.57 19.93 -4.92
CA GLY A 473 30.57 20.80 -5.51
C GLY A 473 29.43 21.19 -4.57
N LEU A 474 28.96 20.26 -3.74
CA LEU A 474 27.94 20.53 -2.72
C LEU A 474 28.47 21.52 -1.66
N THR A 475 29.71 21.32 -1.20
CA THR A 475 30.38 22.25 -0.29
C THR A 475 30.51 23.64 -0.89
N GLN A 476 30.94 23.75 -2.15
CA GLN A 476 31.02 25.03 -2.87
C GLN A 476 29.64 25.72 -2.95
N ARG A 477 28.62 24.98 -3.39
CA ARG A 477 27.27 25.51 -3.58
C ARG A 477 26.68 26.05 -2.26
N VAL A 478 26.80 25.29 -1.17
CA VAL A 478 26.24 25.68 0.14
C VAL A 478 27.00 26.85 0.77
N ARG A 479 28.32 26.99 0.52
CA ARG A 479 29.08 28.19 0.87
C ARG A 479 28.52 29.43 0.16
N ALA A 480 28.27 29.36 -1.14
CA ALA A 480 27.71 30.46 -1.92
C ALA A 480 26.28 30.80 -1.48
N LEU A 481 25.43 29.80 -1.21
CA LEU A 481 24.06 30.00 -0.71
C LEU A 481 24.03 30.65 0.68
N ASN A 482 24.92 30.26 1.59
CA ASN A 482 25.04 30.94 2.88
C ASN A 482 25.51 32.40 2.72
N ALA A 483 26.47 32.67 1.83
CA ALA A 483 26.91 34.03 1.54
C ALA A 483 25.78 34.89 0.94
N PHE A 484 25.01 34.33 0.02
CA PHE A 484 23.81 34.96 -0.53
C PHE A 484 22.78 35.29 0.55
N LEU A 485 22.44 34.32 1.40
CA LEU A 485 21.49 34.52 2.49
C LEU A 485 21.97 35.58 3.50
N ALA A 486 23.28 35.72 3.71
CA ALA A 486 23.82 36.80 4.55
C ALA A 486 23.70 38.17 3.86
N ASP A 487 24.08 38.25 2.58
CA ASP A 487 24.09 39.49 1.81
C ASP A 487 22.68 40.05 1.56
N VAL A 488 21.70 39.19 1.21
CA VAL A 488 20.34 39.61 0.86
C VAL A 488 19.58 40.27 2.03
N TYR A 489 19.98 39.95 3.27
CA TYR A 489 19.43 40.53 4.50
C TYR A 489 20.29 41.64 5.11
N ASP A 490 21.44 41.96 4.49
CA ASP A 490 22.35 43.03 4.94
C ASP A 490 22.60 44.05 3.82
N GLN A 491 23.77 44.03 3.18
CA GLN A 491 24.19 45.07 2.22
C GLN A 491 23.59 44.93 0.83
N ARG A 492 23.05 43.75 0.48
CA ARG A 492 22.48 43.44 -0.84
C ARG A 492 23.43 43.74 -2.00
N GLN A 493 24.73 43.48 -1.82
CA GLN A 493 25.78 43.77 -2.81
C GLN A 493 25.52 43.06 -4.14
N ILE A 494 25.06 41.80 -4.12
CA ILE A 494 24.77 41.04 -5.34
C ILE A 494 23.65 41.67 -6.20
N VAL A 495 22.75 42.42 -5.56
CA VAL A 495 21.70 43.19 -6.24
C VAL A 495 22.25 44.53 -6.73
N ALA A 496 23.02 45.22 -5.88
CA ALA A 496 23.65 46.50 -6.23
C ALA A 496 24.57 46.38 -7.45
N ASP A 497 25.31 45.28 -7.57
CA ASP A 497 26.21 44.98 -8.68
C ASP A 497 25.47 44.36 -9.88
N GLY A 498 24.15 44.17 -9.80
CA GLY A 498 23.30 43.72 -10.90
C GLY A 498 23.45 42.24 -11.28
N VAL A 499 24.08 41.42 -10.42
CA VAL A 499 24.26 39.97 -10.67
C VAL A 499 22.94 39.23 -10.53
N VAL A 500 22.17 39.53 -9.46
CA VAL A 500 20.79 39.08 -9.27
C VAL A 500 19.86 40.30 -9.37
N PRO A 501 18.89 40.31 -10.29
CA PRO A 501 17.97 41.44 -10.43
C PRO A 501 17.12 41.66 -9.17
N GLU A 502 16.89 42.92 -8.82
CA GLU A 502 16.09 43.32 -7.65
C GLU A 502 14.70 42.66 -7.61
N TRP A 503 14.03 42.56 -8.76
CA TRP A 503 12.68 41.97 -8.85
C TRP A 503 12.62 40.48 -8.50
N VAL A 504 13.73 39.73 -8.67
CA VAL A 504 13.82 38.32 -8.29
C VAL A 504 13.78 38.18 -6.77
N ILE A 505 14.32 39.18 -6.07
CA ILE A 505 14.41 39.21 -4.61
C ILE A 505 13.15 39.84 -4.02
N ASP A 506 12.85 41.09 -4.37
CA ASP A 506 11.76 41.88 -3.77
C ASP A 506 10.37 41.39 -4.19
N GLY A 507 10.29 40.66 -5.31
CA GLY A 507 9.06 40.02 -5.78
C GLY A 507 8.79 38.65 -5.15
N SER A 508 9.76 38.05 -4.44
CA SER A 508 9.59 36.74 -3.84
C SER A 508 8.83 36.85 -2.50
N PRO A 509 7.78 36.03 -2.28
CA PRO A 509 7.10 35.98 -0.98
C PRO A 509 7.99 35.41 0.14
N GLU A 510 9.14 34.84 -0.20
CA GLU A 510 10.06 34.23 0.74
C GLU A 510 11.12 35.19 1.29
N LEU A 511 11.18 36.43 0.78
CA LEU A 511 11.94 37.50 1.42
C LEU A 511 11.20 38.00 2.67
N ARG A 512 11.42 37.31 3.79
CA ARG A 512 10.76 37.60 5.07
C ARG A 512 11.57 38.54 5.95
N ALA A 513 10.92 39.51 6.59
CA ALA A 513 11.59 40.48 7.49
C ALA A 513 12.28 39.82 8.70
N SER A 514 11.82 38.63 9.11
CA SER A 514 12.45 37.80 10.14
C SER A 514 13.90 37.41 9.80
N GLY A 515 14.26 37.36 8.51
CA GLY A 515 15.61 37.06 8.08
C GLY A 515 16.64 38.09 8.54
N ALA A 516 16.25 39.35 8.71
CA ALA A 516 17.10 40.44 9.19
C ALA A 516 17.36 40.39 10.71
N LEU A 517 16.71 39.48 11.44
CA LEU A 517 16.92 39.29 12.89
C LEU A 517 18.21 38.51 13.21
N VAL A 518 18.81 37.89 12.20
CA VAL A 518 19.99 37.04 12.32
C VAL A 518 21.23 37.83 11.93
N SER A 519 22.28 37.77 12.75
CA SER A 519 23.56 38.46 12.48
C SER A 519 24.13 38.09 11.11
N GLY A 520 24.66 39.06 10.37
CA GLY A 520 25.29 38.84 9.07
C GLY A 520 26.53 37.93 9.10
N THR A 521 27.08 37.65 10.29
CA THR A 521 28.21 36.71 10.47
C THR A 521 27.78 35.31 10.91
N ALA A 522 26.49 35.09 11.17
CA ALA A 522 25.98 33.78 11.58
C ALA A 522 25.82 32.86 10.36
N VAL A 523 26.06 31.57 10.56
CA VAL A 523 25.65 30.55 9.58
C VAL A 523 24.13 30.57 9.52
N ARG A 524 23.57 30.57 8.31
CA ARG A 524 22.11 30.66 8.11
C ARG A 524 21.50 29.32 7.75
N ALA A 525 22.14 28.57 6.86
CA ALA A 525 21.76 27.21 6.51
C ALA A 525 22.77 26.24 7.11
N GLN A 526 22.58 25.88 8.39
CA GLN A 526 23.37 24.88 9.10
C GLN A 526 23.16 23.48 8.52
N VAL A 527 21.97 23.20 7.99
CA VAL A 527 21.65 21.96 7.29
C VAL A 527 21.05 22.29 5.94
N ALA A 528 21.72 21.94 4.86
CA ALA A 528 21.20 22.08 3.51
C ALA A 528 20.93 20.69 2.91
N GLY A 529 19.76 20.51 2.28
CA GLY A 529 19.47 19.35 1.44
C GLY A 529 19.55 19.73 -0.03
N VAL A 530 20.35 19.03 -0.82
CA VAL A 530 20.51 19.30 -2.25
C VAL A 530 20.04 18.09 -3.04
N ASP A 531 19.04 18.30 -3.87
CA ASP A 531 18.46 17.28 -4.74
C ASP A 531 19.26 17.22 -6.03
N LEU A 532 19.80 16.05 -6.32
CA LEU A 532 20.69 15.76 -7.44
C LEU A 532 20.04 14.71 -8.32
N VAL A 533 20.19 14.89 -9.63
CA VAL A 533 19.81 13.90 -10.64
C VAL A 533 21.03 13.56 -11.46
N ARG A 534 21.08 12.32 -11.93
CA ARG A 534 22.05 11.89 -12.93
C ARG A 534 21.31 11.78 -14.26
N ASP A 535 21.84 12.38 -15.31
CA ASP A 535 21.28 12.21 -16.64
C ASP A 535 21.72 10.88 -17.28
N ALA A 536 21.12 10.53 -18.41
CA ALA A 536 21.44 9.31 -19.15
C ALA A 536 22.91 9.25 -19.66
N ASP A 537 23.59 10.40 -19.76
CA ASP A 537 25.01 10.49 -20.14
C ASP A 537 25.95 10.37 -18.91
N GLY A 538 25.38 10.16 -17.72
CA GLY A 538 26.11 9.93 -16.48
C GLY A 538 26.53 11.20 -15.75
N LYS A 539 26.07 12.38 -16.19
CA LYS A 539 26.41 13.68 -15.60
C LYS A 539 25.45 14.03 -14.45
N TRP A 540 26.03 14.57 -13.38
CA TRP A 540 25.27 15.05 -12.21
C TRP A 540 24.82 16.49 -12.38
N CYS A 541 23.55 16.74 -12.04
CA CYS A 541 22.93 18.06 -12.05
C CYS A 541 22.16 18.30 -10.76
N VAL A 542 22.23 19.51 -10.21
CA VAL A 542 21.39 19.94 -9.10
C VAL A 542 20.00 20.24 -9.63
N LEU A 543 18.97 19.62 -9.06
CA LEU A 543 17.56 19.85 -9.40
C LEU A 543 16.92 20.93 -8.51
N GLU A 544 17.25 20.91 -7.21
CA GLU A 544 16.62 21.77 -6.20
C GLU A 544 17.49 21.87 -4.93
N ASP A 545 17.50 23.05 -4.32
CA ASP A 545 18.08 23.28 -2.99
C ASP A 545 16.97 23.32 -1.93
N ASN A 546 17.28 22.88 -0.71
CA ASN A 546 16.34 22.87 0.42
C ASN A 546 17.05 23.46 1.65
N LEU A 547 16.78 24.71 1.96
CA LEU A 547 17.49 25.51 2.99
C LEU A 547 16.61 25.87 4.19
N ARG A 548 15.34 25.47 4.17
CA ARG A 548 14.39 25.62 5.29
C ARG A 548 14.52 24.47 6.28
N VAL A 549 13.72 23.42 6.10
CA VAL A 549 13.67 22.24 6.98
C VAL A 549 13.90 20.98 6.14
N PRO A 550 15.13 20.75 5.62
CA PRO A 550 15.40 19.58 4.80
C PRO A 550 15.22 18.29 5.61
N SER A 551 14.60 17.29 4.98
CA SER A 551 14.37 15.97 5.55
C SER A 551 14.94 14.86 4.67
N GLY A 552 15.19 13.70 5.27
CA GLY A 552 15.66 12.49 4.60
C GLY A 552 16.87 11.82 5.27
N ILE A 553 17.54 12.48 6.22
CA ILE A 553 18.78 11.98 6.86
C ILE A 553 18.50 10.69 7.64
N ALA A 554 17.44 10.67 8.44
CA ALA A 554 17.07 9.48 9.22
C ALA A 554 16.68 8.32 8.31
N TYR A 555 15.97 8.60 7.22
CA TYR A 555 15.60 7.58 6.24
C TYR A 555 16.83 6.99 5.55
N ALA A 556 17.82 7.80 5.17
CA ALA A 556 19.08 7.31 4.61
C ALA A 556 19.82 6.37 5.58
N MET A 557 19.92 6.75 6.86
CA MET A 557 20.53 5.90 7.89
C MET A 557 19.72 4.61 8.15
N GLN A 558 18.40 4.71 8.21
CA GLN A 558 17.53 3.57 8.43
C GLN A 558 17.57 2.58 7.27
N ASN A 559 17.69 3.08 6.03
CA ASN A 559 17.83 2.27 4.82
C ASN A 559 19.09 1.40 4.87
N ARG A 560 20.22 1.92 5.37
CA ARG A 560 21.43 1.13 5.61
C ARG A 560 21.20 0.01 6.61
N ARG A 561 20.69 0.36 7.80
CA ARG A 561 20.41 -0.63 8.88
C ARG A 561 19.47 -1.73 8.41
N LEU A 562 18.43 -1.35 7.66
CA LEU A 562 17.46 -2.28 7.12
C LEU A 562 18.12 -3.22 6.11
N THR A 563 18.94 -2.69 5.19
CA THR A 563 19.71 -3.49 4.22
C THR A 563 20.62 -4.50 4.91
N GLU A 564 21.39 -4.06 5.91
CA GLU A 564 22.30 -4.93 6.67
C GLU A 564 21.56 -6.04 7.42
N SER A 565 20.34 -5.75 7.91
CA SER A 565 19.51 -6.71 8.63
C SER A 565 18.86 -7.73 7.69
N ILE A 566 18.22 -7.28 6.61
CA ILE A 566 17.42 -8.15 5.74
C ILE A 566 18.22 -8.80 4.62
N LEU A 567 19.40 -8.27 4.27
CA LEU A 567 20.28 -8.77 3.21
C LEU A 567 21.74 -8.87 3.70
N PRO A 568 22.01 -9.63 4.79
CA PRO A 568 23.35 -9.75 5.37
C PRO A 568 24.35 -10.45 4.44
N GLU A 569 23.87 -11.11 3.37
CA GLU A 569 24.72 -11.77 2.38
C GLU A 569 25.29 -10.82 1.33
N LEU A 570 24.80 -9.57 1.26
CA LEU A 570 25.33 -8.58 0.33
C LEU A 570 26.79 -8.26 0.69
N PRO A 571 27.72 -8.33 -0.27
CA PRO A 571 29.11 -7.99 0.00
C PRO A 571 29.22 -6.47 0.25
N SER A 572 29.81 -6.10 1.39
CA SER A 572 30.18 -4.71 1.64
C SER A 572 31.30 -4.31 0.67
N PRO A 573 31.12 -3.29 -0.18
CA PRO A 573 32.14 -2.85 -1.11
C PRO A 573 33.31 -2.20 -0.37
N ASP A 574 34.51 -2.35 -0.92
CA ASP A 574 35.69 -1.65 -0.41
C ASP A 574 35.45 -0.13 -0.42
N GLY A 575 35.85 0.52 0.67
CA GLY A 575 35.67 1.98 0.81
C GLY A 575 34.24 2.43 1.14
N LEU A 576 33.30 1.53 1.49
CA LEU A 576 31.96 1.95 1.94
C LEU A 576 32.04 2.90 3.13
N ILE A 577 31.49 4.11 2.97
CA ILE A 577 31.47 5.12 4.02
C ILE A 577 30.38 4.76 5.07
N PRO A 578 30.73 4.73 6.38
CA PRO A 578 29.77 4.48 7.46
C PRO A 578 28.77 5.63 7.61
N VAL A 579 27.47 5.31 7.68
CA VAL A 579 26.41 6.32 7.88
C VAL A 579 26.28 6.74 9.34
N GLU A 580 26.87 5.98 10.27
CA GLU A 580 26.77 6.11 11.72
C GLU A 580 27.42 7.39 12.24
N ASP A 581 28.34 7.98 11.50
CA ASP A 581 28.99 9.26 11.83
C ASP A 581 28.07 10.47 11.61
N THR A 582 26.98 10.30 10.84
CA THR A 582 26.08 11.41 10.45
C THR A 582 25.51 12.19 11.64
N PRO A 583 24.97 11.56 12.70
CA PRO A 583 24.41 12.29 13.86
C PRO A 583 25.48 13.07 14.62
N ARG A 584 26.70 12.54 14.72
CA ARG A 584 27.82 13.22 15.39
C ARG A 584 28.18 14.50 14.65
N LEU A 585 28.37 14.42 13.32
CA LEU A 585 28.68 15.58 12.47
C LEU A 585 27.56 16.62 12.48
N LEU A 586 26.30 16.18 12.42
CA LEU A 586 25.14 17.08 12.52
C LEU A 586 25.14 17.81 13.88
N ARG A 587 25.34 17.08 14.97
CA ARG A 587 25.41 17.66 16.32
C ARG A 587 26.55 18.67 16.45
N GLU A 588 27.73 18.35 15.94
CA GLU A 588 28.90 19.26 15.94
C GLU A 588 28.59 20.56 15.19
N ALA A 589 28.02 20.48 13.98
CA ALA A 589 27.66 21.66 13.20
C ALA A 589 26.59 22.53 13.89
N LEU A 590 25.58 21.90 14.52
CA LEU A 590 24.52 22.60 15.25
C LEU A 590 25.06 23.30 16.50
N LEU A 591 25.89 22.63 17.30
CA LEU A 591 26.49 23.22 18.50
C LEU A 591 27.45 24.36 18.16
N ALA A 592 28.22 24.22 17.08
CA ALA A 592 29.11 25.26 16.57
C ALA A 592 28.37 26.54 16.11
N ALA A 593 27.04 26.49 15.97
CA ALA A 593 26.24 27.68 15.64
C ALA A 593 26.06 28.63 16.84
N ALA A 594 26.24 28.15 18.08
CA ALA A 594 26.12 28.98 19.27
C ALA A 594 27.38 29.82 19.53
N ALA A 595 27.20 30.98 20.15
CA ALA A 595 28.29 31.87 20.56
C ALA A 595 28.70 31.70 22.05
N VAL A 596 28.38 30.56 22.64
CA VAL A 596 28.65 30.24 24.06
C VAL A 596 29.44 28.94 24.19
N ASP A 597 30.20 28.81 25.27
CA ASP A 597 30.89 27.58 25.63
C ASP A 597 29.87 26.53 26.14
N ASP A 598 30.02 25.27 25.70
CA ASP A 598 29.14 24.13 26.04
C ASP A 598 27.62 24.38 25.83
N PRO A 599 27.18 24.66 24.58
CA PRO A 599 25.80 25.05 24.31
C PRO A 599 24.79 23.92 24.49
N ALA A 600 23.61 24.26 25.01
CA ALA A 600 22.47 23.35 25.11
C ALA A 600 21.66 23.31 23.80
N LEU A 601 21.58 22.13 23.18
CA LEU A 601 20.85 21.86 21.95
C LEU A 601 19.55 21.10 22.21
N VAL A 602 18.46 21.52 21.54
CA VAL A 602 17.17 20.81 21.49
C VAL A 602 16.66 20.67 20.06
N VAL A 603 15.82 19.67 19.79
CA VAL A 603 15.09 19.52 18.51
C VAL A 603 13.64 19.93 18.73
N LEU A 604 13.17 20.98 18.03
CA LEU A 604 11.80 21.48 18.16
C LEU A 604 10.89 20.88 17.07
N SER A 605 9.83 20.15 17.47
CA SER A 605 8.90 19.46 16.57
C SER A 605 7.43 19.60 17.00
N GLN A 606 6.48 19.42 16.06
CA GLN A 606 5.04 19.32 16.40
C GLN A 606 4.67 18.00 17.11
N GLY A 607 5.57 17.02 17.15
CA GLY A 607 5.28 15.71 17.74
C GLY A 607 4.70 14.70 16.74
N PRO A 608 3.96 13.68 17.20
CA PRO A 608 3.44 12.58 16.37
C PRO A 608 2.50 12.97 15.23
N ASP A 609 1.94 14.19 15.27
CA ASP A 609 1.07 14.70 14.20
C ASP A 609 1.87 15.18 12.97
N ASP A 610 3.19 15.28 13.09
CA ASP A 610 4.09 15.66 12.00
C ASP A 610 4.42 14.45 11.10
N SER A 611 4.31 14.61 9.78
CA SER A 611 4.66 13.58 8.81
C SER A 611 6.12 13.09 8.88
N ALA A 612 7.03 13.92 9.40
CA ALA A 612 8.45 13.61 9.59
C ALA A 612 8.80 13.27 11.05
N TRP A 613 7.81 12.98 11.90
CA TRP A 613 8.02 12.67 13.32
C TRP A 613 9.05 11.55 13.57
N PHE A 614 9.01 10.49 12.76
CA PHE A 614 9.97 9.38 12.83
C PHE A 614 11.41 9.90 12.75
N GLU A 615 11.69 10.77 11.78
CA GLU A 615 13.02 11.35 11.57
C GLU A 615 13.44 12.24 12.75
N HIS A 616 12.52 13.07 13.24
CA HIS A 616 12.83 13.99 14.34
C HIS A 616 13.25 13.21 15.59
N ARG A 617 12.52 12.15 15.93
CA ARG A 617 12.83 11.27 17.06
C ARG A 617 14.15 10.54 16.86
N MET A 618 14.35 9.92 15.69
CA MET A 618 15.55 9.12 15.41
C MET A 618 16.82 9.96 15.43
N LEU A 619 16.81 11.15 14.81
CA LEU A 619 17.99 12.03 14.81
C LEU A 619 18.28 12.57 16.20
N ALA A 620 17.26 12.99 16.95
CA ALA A 620 17.45 13.49 18.31
C ALA A 620 18.02 12.42 19.25
N GLU A 621 17.49 11.20 19.17
CA GLU A 621 18.00 10.04 19.90
C GLU A 621 19.46 9.75 19.53
N ALA A 622 19.78 9.70 18.23
CA ALA A 622 21.13 9.43 17.76
C ALA A 622 22.15 10.53 18.09
N MET A 623 21.70 11.79 18.18
CA MET A 623 22.50 12.92 18.65
C MET A 623 22.58 13.01 20.19
N GLY A 624 21.75 12.26 20.92
CA GLY A 624 21.66 12.35 22.38
C GLY A 624 21.09 13.69 22.88
N VAL A 625 20.16 14.29 22.13
CA VAL A 625 19.52 15.58 22.47
C VAL A 625 18.01 15.42 22.64
N PRO A 626 17.36 16.25 23.45
CA PRO A 626 15.92 16.15 23.65
C PRO A 626 15.13 16.66 22.45
N VAL A 627 14.08 15.92 22.09
CA VAL A 627 12.96 16.45 21.31
C VAL A 627 12.02 17.21 22.23
N VAL A 628 11.60 18.40 21.83
CA VAL A 628 10.72 19.29 22.59
C VAL A 628 9.58 19.80 21.72
N ARG A 629 8.42 20.04 22.34
CA ARG A 629 7.34 20.84 21.74
C ARG A 629 7.48 22.31 22.10
N SER A 630 6.81 23.19 21.34
CA SER A 630 6.77 24.63 21.67
C SER A 630 6.23 24.89 23.08
N THR A 631 5.27 24.07 23.53
CA THR A 631 4.67 24.12 24.88
C THR A 631 5.61 23.71 26.01
N GLU A 632 6.82 23.25 25.69
CA GLU A 632 7.89 23.03 26.68
C GLU A 632 8.87 24.20 26.71
N LEU A 633 8.77 25.16 25.80
CA LEU A 633 9.68 26.30 25.69
C LEU A 633 9.02 27.57 26.21
N PHE A 634 9.79 28.39 26.93
CA PHE A 634 9.40 29.74 27.27
C PHE A 634 10.64 30.64 27.26
N VAL A 635 10.42 31.95 27.17
CA VAL A 635 11.50 32.94 27.14
C VAL A 635 11.37 33.84 28.37
N GLU A 636 12.47 33.98 29.11
CA GLU A 636 12.55 34.80 30.32
C GLU A 636 13.87 35.58 30.27
N ASP A 637 13.82 36.89 30.55
CA ASP A 637 15.00 37.79 30.49
C ASP A 637 15.79 37.68 29.17
N GLY A 638 15.06 37.46 28.06
CA GLY A 638 15.63 37.31 26.73
C GLY A 638 16.35 35.98 26.50
N ARG A 639 16.30 35.00 27.40
CA ARG A 639 16.89 33.66 27.23
C ARG A 639 15.81 32.60 27.08
N VAL A 640 16.08 31.59 26.26
CA VAL A 640 15.14 30.49 26.03
C VAL A 640 15.40 29.39 27.06
N HIS A 641 14.32 28.88 27.64
CA HIS A 641 14.35 27.81 28.61
C HIS A 641 13.38 26.71 28.22
N ARG A 642 13.81 25.46 28.40
CA ARG A 642 12.94 24.29 28.41
C ARG A 642 12.43 24.05 29.82
N LEU A 643 11.11 23.91 29.96
CA LEU A 643 10.44 23.50 31.20
C LEU A 643 10.21 21.98 31.20
N ARG A 644 10.71 21.30 32.22
CA ARG A 644 10.45 19.86 32.45
C ARG A 644 10.36 19.57 33.94
N ASP A 645 9.29 18.91 34.36
CA ASP A 645 9.04 18.55 35.77
C ASP A 645 9.19 19.75 36.74
N GLY A 646 8.74 20.93 36.29
CA GLY A 646 8.86 22.19 37.04
C GLY A 646 10.27 22.79 37.12
N LYS A 647 11.27 22.17 36.50
CA LYS A 647 12.65 22.67 36.40
C LYS A 647 12.89 23.35 35.06
N ARG A 648 13.78 24.35 35.09
CA ARG A 648 14.18 25.16 33.93
C ARG A 648 15.56 24.72 33.47
N TYR A 649 15.70 24.48 32.17
CA TYR A 649 16.96 24.11 31.53
C TYR A 649 17.25 25.16 30.44
N PRO A 650 18.45 25.76 30.38
CA PRO A 650 18.79 26.70 29.31
C PRO A 650 18.80 26.00 27.95
N VAL A 651 18.49 26.76 26.90
CA VAL A 651 18.53 26.32 25.50
C VAL A 651 19.24 27.40 24.68
N ASP A 652 20.36 27.04 24.07
CA ASP A 652 21.20 27.94 23.28
C ASP A 652 21.03 27.70 21.77
N VAL A 653 20.72 26.46 21.37
CA VAL A 653 20.46 26.08 19.99
C VAL A 653 19.16 25.29 19.89
N ILE A 654 18.32 25.68 18.92
CA ILE A 654 17.11 24.97 18.57
C ILE A 654 17.25 24.48 17.13
N TYR A 655 17.40 23.17 16.95
CA TYR A 655 17.24 22.55 15.64
C TYR A 655 15.75 22.53 15.29
N LEU A 656 15.36 23.44 14.40
CA LEU A 656 13.99 23.75 14.03
C LEU A 656 13.48 22.74 13.01
N ARG A 657 12.45 21.97 13.39
CA ARG A 657 11.75 21.03 12.50
C ARG A 657 10.33 21.49 12.18
N LEU A 658 10.12 22.81 12.17
CA LEU A 658 8.85 23.48 11.94
C LEU A 658 9.02 24.59 10.91
N GLY A 659 7.98 24.84 10.11
CA GLY A 659 7.93 26.03 9.27
C GLY A 659 7.83 27.31 10.11
N GLU A 660 8.35 28.42 9.57
CA GLU A 660 8.35 29.73 10.25
C GLU A 660 6.94 30.19 10.64
N ASP A 661 5.95 30.03 9.75
CA ASP A 661 4.56 30.40 10.04
C ASP A 661 3.98 29.60 11.21
N SER A 662 4.28 28.30 11.28
CA SER A 662 3.87 27.46 12.40
C SER A 662 4.55 27.87 13.71
N LEU A 663 5.84 28.21 13.66
CA LEU A 663 6.61 28.61 14.83
C LEU A 663 6.04 29.88 15.47
N VAL A 664 5.73 30.90 14.66
CA VAL A 664 5.25 32.20 15.16
C VAL A 664 3.91 32.08 15.91
N HIS A 665 3.04 31.16 15.49
CA HIS A 665 1.72 30.96 16.08
C HIS A 665 1.68 29.89 17.18
N SER A 666 2.78 29.18 17.42
CA SER A 666 2.83 28.09 18.39
C SER A 666 2.77 28.63 19.84
N PRO A 667 2.00 27.99 20.75
CA PRO A 667 1.98 28.37 22.16
C PRO A 667 3.26 27.93 22.87
N GLY A 668 3.75 28.77 23.78
CA GLY A 668 4.82 28.49 24.73
C GLY A 668 4.32 27.79 25.99
N ALA A 669 5.24 27.47 26.91
CA ALA A 669 4.94 26.77 28.17
C ALA A 669 4.06 27.58 29.15
N ASP A 670 4.01 28.90 28.97
CA ASP A 670 3.14 29.82 29.72
C ASP A 670 1.76 30.01 29.08
N GLY A 671 1.49 29.34 27.95
CA GLY A 671 0.26 29.45 27.17
C GLY A 671 0.21 30.69 26.26
N MET A 672 1.25 31.54 26.26
CA MET A 672 1.35 32.70 25.38
C MET A 672 2.01 32.30 24.04
N PRO A 673 1.80 33.04 22.94
CA PRO A 673 2.51 32.76 21.69
C PRO A 673 4.04 32.84 21.87
N LEU A 674 4.77 31.78 21.50
CA LEU A 674 6.22 31.68 21.64
C LEU A 674 6.97 32.60 20.66
N GLY A 675 6.38 32.82 19.47
CA GLY A 675 7.00 33.56 18.37
C GLY A 675 7.59 34.93 18.75
N PRO A 676 6.80 35.86 19.31
CA PRO A 676 7.29 37.20 19.65
C PRO A 676 8.48 37.21 20.63
N SER A 677 8.43 36.38 21.67
CA SER A 677 9.48 36.34 22.69
C SER A 677 10.73 35.62 22.19
N LEU A 678 10.56 34.58 21.36
CA LEU A 678 11.67 33.89 20.68
C LEU A 678 12.37 34.81 19.67
N VAL A 679 11.62 35.61 18.92
CA VAL A 679 12.16 36.63 18.00
C VAL A 679 13.00 37.67 18.76
N ALA A 680 12.55 38.11 19.93
CA ALA A 680 13.33 39.02 20.77
C ALA A 680 14.64 38.38 21.27
N ALA A 681 14.61 37.10 21.66
CA ALA A 681 15.80 36.35 22.06
C ALA A 681 16.80 36.17 20.89
N LEU A 682 16.29 35.89 19.68
CA LEU A 682 17.11 35.80 18.46
C LEU A 682 17.82 37.12 18.16
N HIS A 683 17.07 38.24 18.22
CA HIS A 683 17.64 39.56 18.00
C HIS A 683 18.69 39.92 19.06
N ALA A 684 18.52 39.46 20.30
CA ALA A 684 19.48 39.63 21.38
C ALA A 684 20.70 38.69 21.27
N GLY A 685 20.69 37.73 20.34
CA GLY A 685 21.78 36.76 20.15
C GLY A 685 21.92 35.74 21.27
N THR A 686 20.87 35.50 22.06
CA THR A 686 20.87 34.58 23.21
C THR A 686 20.45 33.16 22.85
N VAL A 687 19.95 32.94 21.63
CA VAL A 687 19.57 31.63 21.09
C VAL A 687 19.81 31.61 19.59
N THR A 688 20.15 30.44 19.05
CA THR A 688 20.29 30.21 17.61
C THR A 688 19.20 29.25 17.12
N LEU A 689 18.49 29.61 16.05
CA LEU A 689 17.65 28.67 15.31
C LEU A 689 18.48 28.09 14.16
N ALA A 690 18.49 26.76 14.07
CA ALA A 690 19.11 26.03 12.97
C ALA A 690 18.01 25.26 12.22
N ASN A 691 17.68 25.55 10.97
CA ASN A 691 18.19 26.68 10.18
C ASN A 691 17.60 28.02 10.62
N ALA A 692 18.26 29.11 10.20
CA ALA A 692 17.82 30.47 10.45
C ALA A 692 16.47 30.80 9.76
N LEU A 693 15.73 31.75 10.33
CA LEU A 693 14.51 32.29 9.71
C LEU A 693 14.82 33.04 8.41
N GLY A 694 13.85 33.10 7.50
CA GLY A 694 14.01 33.76 6.20
C GLY A 694 14.88 33.01 5.16
N ASN A 695 15.31 31.77 5.43
CA ASN A 695 16.09 31.02 4.43
C ASN A 695 15.33 30.67 3.15
N GLY A 696 14.00 30.85 3.13
CA GLY A 696 13.18 30.52 1.97
C GLY A 696 13.55 31.28 0.70
N ILE A 697 14.13 32.48 0.81
CA ILE A 697 14.62 33.22 -0.36
C ILE A 697 15.81 32.50 -1.03
N GLY A 698 16.59 31.70 -0.30
CA GLY A 698 17.75 30.98 -0.84
C GLY A 698 17.40 29.70 -1.60
N ASP A 699 16.21 29.12 -1.39
CA ASP A 699 15.72 27.94 -2.12
C ASP A 699 14.50 28.24 -3.02
N ASP A 700 14.22 29.53 -3.24
CA ASP A 700 13.25 30.03 -4.21
C ASP A 700 13.63 29.60 -5.64
N LYS A 701 12.63 29.21 -6.44
CA LYS A 701 12.87 28.62 -7.77
C LYS A 701 13.38 29.64 -8.80
N ALA A 702 13.13 30.93 -8.61
CA ALA A 702 13.72 31.97 -9.45
C ALA A 702 15.17 32.26 -9.03
N VAL A 703 15.46 32.23 -7.73
CA VAL A 703 16.82 32.39 -7.18
C VAL A 703 17.74 31.25 -7.59
N TYR A 704 17.22 30.02 -7.65
CA TYR A 704 17.93 28.84 -8.16
C TYR A 704 18.69 29.10 -9.48
N ALA A 705 18.07 29.81 -10.44
CA ALA A 705 18.69 30.10 -11.74
C ALA A 705 19.96 30.98 -11.65
N TYR A 706 20.22 31.60 -10.50
CA TYR A 706 21.37 32.47 -10.26
C TYR A 706 22.46 31.85 -9.38
N VAL A 707 22.26 30.66 -8.82
CA VAL A 707 23.25 30.04 -7.93
C VAL A 707 24.63 29.85 -8.59
N PRO A 708 24.74 29.49 -9.88
CA PRO A 708 26.03 29.48 -10.58
C PRO A 708 26.75 30.85 -10.54
N LYS A 709 26.00 31.95 -10.70
CA LYS A 709 26.55 33.32 -10.61
C LYS A 709 26.88 33.71 -9.17
N MET A 710 26.15 33.19 -8.19
CA MET A 710 26.48 33.40 -6.77
C MET A 710 27.83 32.77 -6.42
N ILE A 711 28.12 31.59 -6.95
CA ILE A 711 29.43 30.92 -6.78
C ILE A 711 30.54 31.80 -7.36
N GLU A 712 30.37 32.30 -8.59
CA GLU A 712 31.33 33.20 -9.21
C GLU A 712 31.51 34.52 -8.43
N PHE A 713 30.40 35.11 -7.97
CA PHE A 713 30.40 36.40 -7.29
C PHE A 713 31.00 36.33 -5.88
N TYR A 714 30.51 35.42 -5.03
CA TYR A 714 30.93 35.34 -3.63
C TYR A 714 32.23 34.58 -3.42
N LEU A 715 32.50 33.56 -4.25
CA LEU A 715 33.66 32.69 -4.07
C LEU A 715 34.78 33.00 -5.08
N GLY A 716 34.48 33.66 -6.21
CA GLY A 716 35.45 33.83 -7.29
C GLY A 716 35.81 32.52 -7.99
N GLU A 717 34.96 31.49 -7.82
CA GLU A 717 35.19 30.13 -8.29
C GLU A 717 34.25 29.81 -9.48
N LYS A 718 34.60 28.81 -10.29
CA LYS A 718 33.67 28.26 -11.29
C LYS A 718 32.76 27.22 -10.64
N PRO A 719 31.45 27.17 -10.99
CA PRO A 719 30.55 26.12 -10.52
C PRO A 719 31.07 24.71 -10.87
N LEU A 720 31.17 23.85 -9.85
CA LEU A 720 31.61 22.46 -10.00
C LEU A 720 30.46 21.51 -10.37
N LEU A 721 29.23 21.83 -9.97
CA LEU A 721 28.02 21.08 -10.34
C LEU A 721 27.21 21.90 -11.34
N ALA A 722 26.61 21.19 -12.30
CA ALA A 722 25.69 21.79 -13.25
C ALA A 722 24.31 21.97 -12.61
N ASP A 723 23.60 23.01 -13.03
CA ASP A 723 22.18 23.19 -12.73
C ASP A 723 21.36 22.74 -13.94
N VAL A 724 20.12 22.34 -13.69
CA VAL A 724 19.14 22.14 -14.76
C VAL A 724 18.83 23.51 -15.39
N PRO A 725 18.96 23.65 -16.73
CA PRO A 725 18.62 24.91 -17.39
C PRO A 725 17.22 25.37 -17.02
N THR A 726 17.14 26.61 -16.50
CA THR A 726 15.92 27.16 -15.91
C THR A 726 15.60 28.53 -16.52
N TYR A 727 14.38 28.65 -17.01
CA TYR A 727 13.80 29.84 -17.61
C TYR A 727 12.90 30.57 -16.61
N LEU A 728 13.09 31.88 -16.51
CA LEU A 728 12.31 32.80 -15.69
C LEU A 728 11.19 33.40 -16.55
N CYS A 729 9.95 33.02 -16.28
CA CYS A 729 8.80 33.54 -17.04
C CYS A 729 8.56 35.04 -16.81
N GLY A 730 9.19 35.65 -15.79
CA GLY A 730 9.19 37.10 -15.57
C GLY A 730 9.97 37.90 -16.64
N LEU A 731 10.86 37.24 -17.41
CA LEU A 731 11.62 37.89 -18.48
C LEU A 731 10.87 37.73 -19.82
N PRO A 732 10.54 38.82 -20.54
CA PRO A 732 9.70 38.76 -21.75
C PRO A 732 10.21 37.79 -22.82
N ASP A 733 11.52 37.75 -23.06
CA ASP A 733 12.12 36.89 -24.09
C ASP A 733 11.99 35.41 -23.71
N GLN A 734 12.24 35.08 -22.44
CA GLN A 734 12.12 33.70 -21.94
C GLN A 734 10.65 33.26 -21.82
N LEU A 735 9.73 34.17 -21.48
CA LEU A 735 8.30 33.90 -21.48
C LEU A 735 7.80 33.44 -22.86
N GLY A 736 8.26 34.11 -23.92
CA GLY A 736 7.93 33.73 -25.30
C GLY A 736 8.36 32.30 -25.61
N GLU A 737 9.60 31.96 -25.25
CA GLU A 737 10.16 30.61 -25.41
C GLU A 737 9.35 29.57 -24.63
N VAL A 738 9.11 29.80 -23.33
CA VAL A 738 8.36 28.88 -22.46
C VAL A 738 6.95 28.63 -22.98
N LEU A 739 6.21 29.69 -23.34
CA LEU A 739 4.82 29.55 -23.83
C LEU A 739 4.72 28.76 -25.14
N SER A 740 5.79 28.75 -25.94
CA SER A 740 5.89 28.02 -27.21
C SER A 740 6.29 26.56 -27.06
N ARG A 741 6.85 26.17 -25.91
CA ARG A 741 7.42 24.83 -25.63
C ARG A 741 6.83 24.21 -24.35
N LEU A 742 5.60 24.58 -23.96
CA LEU A 742 5.00 24.10 -22.69
C LEU A 742 4.85 22.58 -22.63
N ASP A 743 4.73 21.91 -23.78
CA ASP A 743 4.67 20.47 -23.95
C ASP A 743 6.04 19.78 -23.87
N GLU A 744 7.15 20.53 -23.77
CA GLU A 744 8.51 20.00 -23.65
C GLU A 744 9.13 20.23 -22.26
N LEU A 745 8.61 21.21 -21.50
CA LEU A 745 9.24 21.73 -20.29
C LEU A 745 8.56 21.26 -19.01
N VAL A 746 9.28 21.34 -17.88
CA VAL A 746 8.70 21.19 -16.53
C VAL A 746 8.42 22.57 -15.94
N CYS A 747 7.16 22.92 -15.78
CA CYS A 747 6.75 24.22 -15.26
C CYS A 747 6.43 24.14 -13.77
N LYS A 748 6.97 25.08 -12.99
CA LYS A 748 6.86 25.13 -11.52
C LYS A 748 6.48 26.55 -11.05
N PRO A 749 5.58 26.69 -10.05
CA PRO A 749 5.41 27.97 -9.38
C PRO A 749 6.66 28.33 -8.58
N VAL A 750 6.96 29.63 -8.47
CA VAL A 750 8.12 30.17 -7.74
C VAL A 750 8.01 29.90 -6.23
N ASP A 751 6.79 30.01 -5.68
CA ASP A 751 6.47 29.91 -4.25
C ASP A 751 5.97 28.52 -3.80
N GLY A 752 6.18 27.48 -4.61
CA GLY A 752 5.66 26.14 -4.33
C GLY A 752 6.48 25.37 -3.29
N TYR A 753 5.79 24.78 -2.29
CA TYR A 753 6.33 23.68 -1.46
C TYR A 753 5.93 22.31 -2.05
N GLY A 754 6.79 21.29 -1.89
CA GLY A 754 6.39 19.89 -1.95
C GLY A 754 5.88 19.34 -3.29
N GLY A 755 6.12 20.04 -4.40
CA GLY A 755 5.73 19.58 -5.74
C GLY A 755 4.27 19.84 -6.14
N ASP A 756 3.54 20.64 -5.36
CA ASP A 756 2.19 21.08 -5.72
C ASP A 756 2.21 22.03 -6.91
N ARG A 757 1.30 21.79 -7.87
CA ARG A 757 1.13 22.56 -9.12
C ARG A 757 2.30 22.47 -10.12
N ILE A 758 3.16 21.46 -10.02
CA ILE A 758 4.13 21.15 -11.09
C ILE A 758 3.41 20.52 -12.27
N VAL A 759 3.67 21.03 -13.48
CA VAL A 759 3.20 20.44 -14.75
C VAL A 759 4.40 19.94 -15.54
N ILE A 760 4.37 18.65 -15.90
CA ILE A 760 5.38 18.01 -16.76
C ILE A 760 4.81 18.03 -18.18
N GLY A 761 5.30 18.95 -19.00
CA GLY A 761 4.78 19.23 -20.35
C GLY A 761 4.50 17.97 -21.17
N PRO A 762 5.49 17.07 -21.35
CA PRO A 762 5.31 15.87 -22.18
C PRO A 762 4.24 14.89 -21.69
N HIS A 763 3.81 15.00 -20.43
CA HIS A 763 2.82 14.12 -19.82
C HIS A 763 1.47 14.83 -19.58
N ALA A 764 1.37 16.12 -19.89
CA ALA A 764 0.17 16.91 -19.67
C ALA A 764 -0.75 16.83 -20.90
N SER A 765 -2.06 16.77 -20.64
CA SER A 765 -3.08 16.89 -21.68
C SER A 765 -3.12 18.31 -22.28
N ALA A 766 -3.70 18.44 -23.47
CA ALA A 766 -3.86 19.74 -24.13
C ALA A 766 -4.62 20.75 -23.25
N ASP A 767 -5.65 20.29 -22.52
CA ASP A 767 -6.45 21.12 -21.62
C ASP A 767 -5.64 21.62 -20.42
N GLU A 768 -4.77 20.77 -19.85
CA GLU A 768 -3.86 21.13 -18.77
C GLU A 768 -2.82 22.15 -19.23
N LEU A 769 -2.24 21.95 -20.42
CA LEU A 769 -1.29 22.90 -21.02
C LEU A 769 -1.95 24.26 -21.30
N ASP A 770 -3.21 24.27 -21.76
CA ASP A 770 -3.96 25.51 -21.97
C ASP A 770 -4.32 26.23 -20.67
N ALA A 771 -4.65 25.47 -19.62
CA ALA A 771 -4.86 26.03 -18.29
C ALA A 771 -3.56 26.65 -17.74
N LEU A 772 -2.44 25.94 -17.84
CA LEU A 772 -1.12 26.42 -17.45
C LEU A 772 -0.74 27.68 -18.22
N ARG A 773 -0.94 27.70 -19.54
CA ARG A 773 -0.69 28.86 -20.40
C ARG A 773 -1.42 30.11 -19.92
N ARG A 774 -2.69 29.98 -19.53
CA ARG A 774 -3.48 31.10 -18.96
C ARG A 774 -2.92 31.56 -17.62
N GLN A 775 -2.52 30.63 -16.75
CA GLN A 775 -1.95 30.96 -15.44
C GLN A 775 -0.60 31.67 -15.55
N ILE A 776 0.30 31.18 -16.40
CA ILE A 776 1.61 31.80 -16.65
C ILE A 776 1.40 33.21 -17.21
N ARG A 777 0.52 33.40 -18.21
CA ARG A 777 0.24 34.74 -18.77
C ARG A 777 -0.35 35.71 -17.74
N ALA A 778 -1.14 35.23 -16.79
CA ALA A 778 -1.76 36.06 -15.77
C ALA A 778 -0.75 36.61 -14.76
N ALA A 779 0.28 35.83 -14.42
CA ALA A 779 1.32 36.25 -13.47
C ALA A 779 2.69 35.62 -13.83
N PRO A 780 3.37 36.09 -14.90
CA PRO A 780 4.57 35.41 -15.42
C PRO A 780 5.71 35.31 -14.40
N HIS A 781 5.90 36.35 -13.59
CA HIS A 781 6.93 36.40 -12.54
C HIS A 781 6.76 35.34 -11.43
N ARG A 782 5.59 34.67 -11.35
CA ARG A 782 5.33 33.59 -10.37
C ARG A 782 5.65 32.21 -10.90
N TRP A 783 6.23 32.09 -12.09
CA TRP A 783 6.51 30.81 -12.74
C TRP A 783 7.95 30.72 -13.23
N VAL A 784 8.50 29.52 -13.14
CA VAL A 784 9.72 29.11 -13.84
C VAL A 784 9.43 27.87 -14.67
N ALA A 785 10.23 27.64 -15.70
CA ALA A 785 10.23 26.42 -16.47
C ALA A 785 11.64 25.83 -16.54
N GLN A 786 11.76 24.52 -16.45
CA GLN A 786 13.04 23.82 -16.52
C GLN A 786 13.06 22.87 -17.72
N GLU A 787 14.23 22.69 -18.30
CA GLU A 787 14.46 21.63 -19.27
C GLU A 787 14.17 20.27 -18.63
N LEU A 788 13.52 19.37 -19.38
CA LEU A 788 13.25 18.03 -18.89
C LEU A 788 14.55 17.22 -18.92
N VAL A 789 15.08 16.91 -17.74
CA VAL A 789 16.22 16.00 -17.60
C VAL A 789 15.75 14.56 -17.79
N ARG A 790 16.42 13.82 -18.69
CA ARG A 790 16.26 12.38 -18.80
C ARG A 790 16.94 11.71 -17.62
N LEU A 791 16.18 11.50 -16.54
CA LEU A 791 16.66 10.89 -15.30
C LEU A 791 17.22 9.50 -15.58
N SER A 792 18.38 9.20 -15.01
CA SER A 792 18.92 7.84 -14.96
C SER A 792 17.91 6.88 -14.32
N THR A 793 18.06 5.61 -14.64
CA THR A 793 17.27 4.55 -14.02
C THR A 793 18.13 3.67 -13.12
N HIS A 794 17.48 2.99 -12.20
CA HIS A 794 18.10 2.00 -11.34
C HIS A 794 17.19 0.77 -11.24
N PRO A 795 17.75 -0.46 -11.13
CA PRO A 795 16.97 -1.67 -10.94
C PRO A 795 16.17 -1.59 -9.63
N VAL A 796 14.90 -1.97 -9.71
CA VAL A 796 13.97 -2.09 -8.59
C VAL A 796 13.36 -3.47 -8.66
N PHE A 797 13.38 -4.23 -7.56
CA PHE A 797 12.68 -5.49 -7.51
C PHE A 797 11.18 -5.19 -7.40
N ASP A 798 10.45 -5.51 -8.46
CA ASP A 798 9.00 -5.30 -8.46
C ASP A 798 8.26 -6.45 -7.77
N GLY A 799 8.94 -7.38 -7.08
CA GLY A 799 8.37 -8.57 -6.46
C GLY A 799 8.30 -9.80 -7.39
N HIS A 800 8.53 -9.64 -8.69
CA HIS A 800 8.74 -10.75 -9.63
C HIS A 800 10.11 -10.68 -10.32
N GLN A 801 10.51 -9.51 -10.77
CA GLN A 801 11.72 -9.27 -11.54
C GLN A 801 12.33 -7.90 -11.21
N LEU A 802 13.53 -7.63 -11.71
CA LEU A 802 14.07 -6.28 -11.70
C LEU A 802 13.41 -5.46 -12.82
N ALA A 803 13.01 -4.24 -12.52
CA ALA A 803 12.45 -3.30 -13.46
C ALA A 803 13.08 -1.91 -13.27
N PRO A 804 13.36 -1.16 -14.36
CA PRO A 804 13.99 0.14 -14.25
C PRO A 804 13.02 1.15 -13.63
N ARG A 805 13.49 1.95 -12.69
CA ARG A 805 12.78 3.13 -12.19
C ARG A 805 13.71 4.32 -12.15
N HIS A 806 13.16 5.50 -12.41
CA HIS A 806 13.90 6.74 -12.26
C HIS A 806 14.23 6.98 -10.79
N VAL A 807 15.45 7.45 -10.56
CA VAL A 807 15.96 7.75 -9.22
C VAL A 807 16.53 9.15 -9.16
N ASP A 808 16.50 9.73 -7.98
CA ASP A 808 17.30 10.91 -7.65
C ASP A 808 18.08 10.69 -6.36
N LEU A 809 18.91 11.67 -5.99
CA LEU A 809 19.74 11.63 -4.79
C LEU A 809 19.57 12.93 -4.02
N ARG A 810 19.13 12.86 -2.76
CA ARG A 810 19.23 13.98 -1.83
C ARG A 810 20.47 13.84 -0.97
N ALA A 811 21.45 14.70 -1.19
CA ALA A 811 22.64 14.82 -0.34
C ALA A 811 22.47 15.93 0.69
N PHE A 812 23.17 15.82 1.83
CA PHE A 812 23.07 16.78 2.91
C PHE A 812 24.42 17.43 3.19
N VAL A 813 24.43 18.73 3.45
CA VAL A 813 25.62 19.47 3.88
C VAL A 813 25.34 20.09 5.24
N PHE A 814 26.26 19.88 6.18
CA PHE A 814 26.23 20.48 7.50
C PHE A 814 27.24 21.62 7.56
N THR A 815 26.82 22.78 8.04
CA THR A 815 27.66 23.97 8.14
C THR A 815 27.66 24.46 9.59
N GLY A 816 28.85 24.54 10.19
CA GLY A 816 29.09 25.10 11.52
C GLY A 816 30.08 26.27 11.48
N ARG A 817 30.37 26.89 12.62
CA ARG A 817 31.51 27.81 12.73
C ARG A 817 32.78 27.04 13.10
N GLY A 818 33.83 27.20 12.29
CA GLY A 818 35.16 26.65 12.54
C GLY A 818 35.98 27.45 13.56
N GLU A 819 37.18 26.96 13.88
CA GLU A 819 38.09 27.52 14.90
C GLU A 819 38.47 28.99 14.63
N ALA A 820 38.52 29.42 13.36
CA ALA A 820 38.81 30.79 12.96
C ALA A 820 37.55 31.69 12.84
N GLY A 821 36.37 31.19 13.26
CA GLY A 821 35.09 31.89 13.13
C GLY A 821 34.49 31.87 11.72
N ALA A 822 35.17 31.26 10.74
CA ALA A 822 34.66 31.07 9.38
C ALA A 822 33.64 29.91 9.33
N ALA A 823 32.72 29.97 8.37
CA ALA A 823 31.79 28.86 8.13
C ALA A 823 32.54 27.66 7.54
N GLU A 824 32.45 26.50 8.19
CA GLU A 824 33.01 25.24 7.72
C GLU A 824 31.87 24.30 7.34
N SER A 825 31.96 23.71 6.15
CA SER A 825 30.92 22.82 5.61
C SER A 825 31.48 21.42 5.42
N VAL A 826 30.69 20.43 5.83
CA VAL A 826 30.97 19.00 5.65
C VAL A 826 29.76 18.34 4.99
N VAL A 827 30.00 17.54 3.96
CA VAL A 827 28.94 16.73 3.36
C VAL A 827 28.68 15.52 4.23
N ALA A 828 27.42 15.26 4.55
CA ALA A 828 27.02 14.13 5.38
C ALA A 828 27.44 12.80 4.73
N PRO A 829 27.91 11.81 5.51
CA PRO A 829 28.20 10.46 5.02
C PRO A 829 26.91 9.64 4.78
N ALA A 830 25.80 10.31 4.53
CA ALA A 830 24.50 9.72 4.23
C ALA A 830 23.78 10.57 3.18
N ALA A 831 23.16 9.89 2.22
CA ALA A 831 22.34 10.50 1.17
C ALA A 831 21.09 9.63 0.94
N LEU A 832 19.96 10.25 0.65
CA LEU A 832 18.70 9.57 0.41
C LEU A 832 18.46 9.41 -1.08
N THR A 833 18.54 8.17 -1.58
CA THR A 833 18.03 7.85 -2.92
C THR A 833 16.52 7.69 -2.87
N ARG A 834 15.79 8.46 -3.69
CA ARG A 834 14.35 8.31 -3.89
C ARG A 834 14.07 7.68 -5.24
N VAL A 835 12.95 6.97 -5.32
CA VAL A 835 12.61 6.09 -6.44
C VAL A 835 11.20 6.43 -6.92
N ALA A 836 11.04 6.68 -8.21
CA ALA A 836 9.74 6.95 -8.79
C ALA A 836 8.89 5.66 -8.88
N PRO A 837 7.55 5.77 -8.76
CA PRO A 837 6.67 4.64 -9.04
C PRO A 837 6.71 4.26 -10.52
N ALA A 838 6.17 3.09 -10.86
CA ALA A 838 6.14 2.61 -12.24
C ALA A 838 5.48 3.61 -13.19
N GLY A 839 6.12 3.92 -14.32
CA GLY A 839 5.60 4.86 -15.33
C GLY A 839 5.68 6.34 -14.95
N SER A 840 6.31 6.67 -13.82
CA SER A 840 6.48 8.05 -13.35
C SER A 840 7.94 8.46 -13.34
N MET A 841 8.20 9.76 -13.54
CA MET A 841 9.49 10.40 -13.27
C MET A 841 9.48 11.17 -11.93
N ILE A 842 8.33 11.22 -11.25
CA ILE A 842 8.17 11.95 -9.99
C ILE A 842 8.51 11.02 -8.83
N VAL A 843 9.61 11.31 -8.16
CA VAL A 843 10.16 10.52 -7.04
C VAL A 843 9.61 10.93 -5.66
N ASN A 844 8.70 11.90 -5.60
CA ASN A 844 8.17 12.41 -4.33
C ASN A 844 7.30 11.36 -3.60
N SER A 845 7.57 11.15 -2.32
CA SER A 845 6.86 10.20 -1.45
C SER A 845 5.36 10.50 -1.35
N SER A 846 4.95 11.78 -1.45
CA SER A 846 3.53 12.17 -1.47
C SER A 846 2.76 11.66 -2.69
N ARG A 847 3.46 11.20 -3.74
CA ARG A 847 2.90 10.60 -4.96
C ARG A 847 3.30 9.13 -5.14
N GLY A 848 3.62 8.43 -4.05
CA GLY A 848 3.96 7.00 -4.08
C GLY A 848 5.42 6.69 -4.43
N GLY A 849 6.32 7.67 -4.34
CA GLY A 849 7.77 7.44 -4.43
C GLY A 849 8.30 6.65 -3.24
N GLY A 850 9.25 5.74 -3.51
CA GLY A 850 9.95 4.94 -2.50
C GLY A 850 11.39 5.38 -2.29
N SER A 851 12.17 4.58 -1.57
CA SER A 851 13.60 4.81 -1.34
C SER A 851 14.44 3.54 -1.48
N LYS A 852 15.76 3.72 -1.55
CA LYS A 852 16.77 2.65 -1.52
C LYS A 852 17.90 3.05 -0.58
N ASP A 853 18.66 2.06 -0.12
CA ASP A 853 19.97 2.33 0.49
C ASP A 853 20.92 2.91 -0.55
N THR A 854 21.76 3.85 -0.12
CA THR A 854 22.77 4.49 -0.96
C THR A 854 24.15 4.20 -0.38
N TRP A 855 24.96 3.48 -1.14
CA TRP A 855 26.33 3.10 -0.81
C TRP A 855 27.28 4.14 -1.38
N LEU A 856 27.70 5.06 -0.52
CA LEU A 856 28.69 6.09 -0.83
C LEU A 856 30.08 5.49 -0.64
N LEU A 857 30.90 5.48 -1.69
CA LEU A 857 32.27 4.96 -1.61
C LEU A 857 33.26 6.10 -1.40
N GLY A 858 34.25 5.88 -0.53
CA GLY A 858 35.39 6.76 -0.32
C GLY A 858 36.57 6.36 -1.21
N GLY A 859 37.44 7.34 -1.52
CA GLY A 859 38.76 7.05 -2.10
C GLY A 859 39.70 6.45 -1.04
N GLU A 860 40.74 5.75 -1.50
CA GLU A 860 41.86 5.31 -0.65
C GLU A 860 42.64 6.48 -0.02
#